data_AF-A0A540W7C1-F1
#
_entry.id   AF-A0A540W7C1-F1
#
_cell.length_a   1.000
_cell.length_b   1.000
_cell.length_c   1.000
_cell.angle_alpha   90.00
_cell.angle_beta   90.00
_cell.angle_gamma   90.00
#
_symmetry.space_group_name_H-M   'P 1'
#
loop_
_entity.id
_entity.type
_entity.pdbx_description
1 polymer ?
#
loop_
_entity_poly.entity_id
_entity_poly.type
_entity_poly.pdbx_seq_one_letter_code
_entity_poly.pdbx_strand_id
1 'polypeptide(L)'
;MSLVAQRIAAVRAAGQGSGVLLSGRVVLTAAHLLAPASPAPGVIEAAVPGGRGWMRCTPLWRSAEADVAVLLAAGDLVRPEIAADFDELRWGRIDDLEPVPLCHAIGYPAAGREDGGVLRSHQLVGTLAPATGLGGNRHVLATQHQPPGPVAGADSPWSGMSGAPVVFNNLLLGLATADVAPGVWHHSQLGLVPLAPLLADPGFAALLARRLPAPIRVRGIAQRERQDAEFEEEYARSIRREHGRLKIFGLPQSLRWDLGTAYLSLQALKVTEHQPHVERTPGTGELLLDRTGRRGRVESLLKDRRRVLLRGQAGSGKTTLLQWLAVNAVSGSLVGELAELNYRVPFLLRLRTMFQLRNLQPRPAEFLAMDRSPVAADQPPGWADRLFAAGRAILLVDGLDEIPQENRDEAGEWLADLLELYPNCFTLVTVRPTGVPADWLHRQRFEELMLCPMDEWDRSRFVERWHQAALAAERDATDDPTPAELAALEGRFREMTDALRRALRQSPELDLLTDSPLLCAMICALHREWEGGLPERKMEVYESALDMLLLRRDKQRRIAALPEGRQLGREEQLALLQRMAAWLVLNGQHEGDHEDALRQIEQVLPSLPAAHGSLGAEQVLRHLVERTGLLTETSVATFEFVHRTFQDYLAAREFMEDRDFGLLAGRAADEQWADVVRMAVGHCSHRDRAVLLRRLLAAANAGPQARTARWIRLIAAGCLPYASVLDEAVRAEVLAQLRPMLQLFPHEEEAAYEPREWQALYAVGEDLLPLLTPDTDLPLWLVVRLLERMGGPEALDRLVAINTRIAAEQGGQPALASREVLARAYQQAGDLAQAIPALEQLVALSEQLMGQGHPDTFDARLRLADAYLESGALAGALPRYEQLLADAEARAAAVDLLEIRSRLGAAYLEAGALGRALPLFERLIAEAEELRGRDSPEALAARGRLGAAQRDAGQLAKAITNFEWLLMDAERALGEDHPDTLVIRTDAAAAQAEAGDLTRAISALEQIQADAARELGEHYPTTLTAALRLANAYAEAGDLFKAVPILEAVDQARTRVFGEDHPATFTARRHLAVAYLGQGDHGLALGLLEATLARARQALGERHPEPLSLRHELGVAQRLDGEPSRAVDLLSRVLGDRWVLLGERHPDTLRTRHQLALAYWAAEDSRQATELAGRTLALCETHLSPDHPLTVAVRDSLDPANRQVQLIRQLPRSRQVPFAES
;
A
#
# COMPACT_ATOMS: atom_id res chain seq x y z
N MET A 1 3.34 -20.82 -18.88
CA MET A 1 4.47 -21.55 -18.26
C MET A 1 5.61 -21.84 -19.24
N SER A 2 6.82 -21.33 -18.98
CA SER A 2 8.03 -21.89 -19.58
C SER A 2 8.24 -23.31 -19.03
N LEU A 3 8.59 -24.25 -19.91
CA LEU A 3 8.63 -25.68 -19.64
C LEU A 3 9.68 -26.12 -18.61
N VAL A 4 10.65 -25.24 -18.34
CA VAL A 4 11.80 -25.51 -17.46
C VAL A 4 11.54 -25.02 -16.04
N ALA A 5 10.78 -23.93 -15.85
CA ALA A 5 10.47 -23.40 -14.51
C ALA A 5 9.70 -24.40 -13.64
N GLN A 6 8.87 -25.25 -14.26
CA GLN A 6 8.14 -26.34 -13.58
C GLN A 6 9.01 -27.53 -13.21
N ARG A 7 10.25 -27.60 -13.72
CA ARG A 7 11.13 -28.75 -13.61
C ARG A 7 12.28 -28.50 -12.63
N ILE A 8 12.24 -27.46 -11.81
CA ILE A 8 13.38 -27.09 -10.95
C ILE A 8 13.16 -27.66 -9.55
N ALA A 9 14.13 -28.43 -9.08
CA ALA A 9 14.16 -28.98 -7.73
C ALA A 9 15.25 -28.29 -6.90
N ALA A 10 15.00 -28.07 -5.62
CA ALA A 10 16.07 -27.79 -4.66
C ALA A 10 16.67 -29.12 -4.21
N VAL A 11 17.99 -29.16 -4.04
CA VAL A 11 18.74 -30.34 -3.61
C VAL A 11 19.49 -30.01 -2.33
N ARG A 12 19.41 -30.87 -1.32
CA ARG A 12 20.10 -30.71 -0.04
C ARG A 12 20.90 -31.98 0.27
N ALA A 13 22.19 -31.79 0.54
CA ALA A 13 23.11 -32.85 0.95
C ALA A 13 24.18 -32.27 1.90
N ALA A 14 25.46 -32.20 1.50
CA ALA A 14 26.49 -31.54 2.32
C ALA A 14 26.38 -30.00 2.29
N GLY A 15 25.78 -29.47 1.23
CA GLY A 15 25.27 -28.11 1.12
C GLY A 15 23.89 -28.12 0.44
N GLN A 16 23.31 -26.94 0.24
CA GLN A 16 22.10 -26.79 -0.58
C GLN A 16 22.47 -26.29 -1.98
N GLY A 17 21.90 -26.91 -3.00
CA GLY A 17 21.95 -26.49 -4.39
C GLY A 17 20.59 -26.60 -5.09
N SER A 18 20.64 -26.65 -6.41
CA SER A 18 19.51 -26.74 -7.33
C SER A 18 19.63 -28.00 -8.19
N GLY A 19 18.59 -28.33 -8.93
CA GLY A 19 18.55 -29.48 -9.83
C GLY A 19 17.39 -29.37 -10.82
N VAL A 20 17.43 -30.22 -11.85
CA VAL A 20 16.37 -30.31 -12.87
C VAL A 20 15.72 -31.69 -12.87
N LEU A 21 14.39 -31.71 -12.86
CA LEU A 21 13.54 -32.89 -12.97
C LEU A 21 13.54 -33.40 -14.41
N LEU A 22 14.17 -34.56 -14.60
CA LEU A 22 14.08 -35.30 -15.85
C LEU A 22 12.76 -36.10 -15.92
N SER A 23 12.24 -36.51 -14.77
CA SER A 23 10.90 -37.10 -14.58
C SER A 23 10.36 -36.72 -13.19
N GLY A 24 9.14 -37.16 -12.84
CA GLY A 24 8.57 -36.90 -11.51
C GLY A 24 9.40 -37.40 -10.31
N ARG A 25 10.42 -38.25 -10.54
CA ARG A 25 11.31 -38.80 -9.50
C ARG A 25 12.81 -38.67 -9.76
N VAL A 26 13.21 -38.33 -10.97
CA VAL A 26 14.63 -38.31 -11.37
C VAL A 26 15.11 -36.87 -11.43
N VAL A 27 16.12 -36.54 -10.62
CA VAL A 27 16.71 -35.21 -10.53
C VAL A 27 18.15 -35.26 -11.03
N LEU A 28 18.52 -34.33 -11.90
CA LEU A 28 19.89 -34.09 -12.35
C LEU A 28 20.44 -32.85 -11.63
N THR A 29 21.63 -32.95 -11.02
CA THR A 29 22.23 -31.91 -10.18
C THR A 29 23.76 -31.95 -10.21
N ALA A 30 24.43 -31.02 -9.52
CA ALA A 30 25.90 -30.99 -9.44
C ALA A 30 26.44 -32.03 -8.44
N ALA A 31 27.56 -32.69 -8.77
CA ALA A 31 28.10 -33.80 -7.96
C ALA A 31 28.76 -33.33 -6.65
N HIS A 32 29.42 -32.16 -6.65
CA HIS A 32 30.09 -31.63 -5.47
C HIS A 32 29.13 -31.37 -4.29
N LEU A 33 27.84 -31.16 -4.55
CA LEU A 33 26.81 -31.07 -3.49
C LEU A 33 26.74 -32.33 -2.63
N LEU A 34 27.15 -33.48 -3.19
CA LEU A 34 27.13 -34.79 -2.55
C LEU A 34 28.46 -35.15 -1.86
N ALA A 35 29.49 -34.30 -1.95
CA ALA A 35 30.80 -34.54 -1.32
C ALA A 35 30.71 -34.27 0.20
N PRO A 36 31.22 -35.16 1.08
CA PRO A 36 31.04 -35.02 2.52
C PRO A 36 31.87 -33.85 3.09
N ALA A 37 31.25 -32.96 3.87
CA ALA A 37 31.93 -31.98 4.71
C ALA A 37 32.37 -32.57 6.08
N SER A 38 31.85 -33.75 6.45
CA SER A 38 32.07 -34.43 7.75
C SER A 38 31.92 -35.95 7.56
N PRO A 39 32.57 -36.82 8.35
CA PRO A 39 32.65 -38.27 8.08
C PRO A 39 31.36 -39.08 8.39
N ALA A 40 30.24 -38.43 8.71
CA ALA A 40 28.93 -39.08 8.80
C ALA A 40 28.16 -38.94 7.46
N PRO A 41 27.53 -40.01 6.94
CA PRO A 41 26.77 -39.92 5.69
C PRO A 41 25.54 -39.03 5.87
N GLY A 42 25.62 -37.80 5.36
CA GLY A 42 24.48 -36.88 5.29
C GLY A 42 23.36 -37.44 4.41
N VAL A 43 22.11 -37.17 4.79
CA VAL A 43 20.93 -37.58 4.01
C VAL A 43 20.83 -36.69 2.76
N ILE A 44 20.74 -37.30 1.57
CA ILE A 44 20.51 -36.58 0.30
C ILE A 44 19.01 -36.44 0.10
N GLU A 45 18.53 -35.22 -0.10
CA GLU A 45 17.10 -34.90 -0.28
C GLU A 45 16.87 -33.94 -1.44
N ALA A 46 15.70 -34.03 -2.06
CA ALA A 46 15.24 -33.06 -3.06
C ALA A 46 13.80 -32.64 -2.80
N ALA A 47 13.45 -31.41 -3.16
CA ALA A 47 12.10 -30.85 -3.04
C ALA A 47 11.77 -29.96 -4.24
N VAL A 48 10.48 -29.84 -4.54
CA VAL A 48 9.95 -28.90 -5.54
C VAL A 48 8.93 -28.01 -4.83
N PRO A 49 9.05 -26.67 -4.88
CA PRO A 49 8.05 -25.76 -4.33
C PRO A 49 6.66 -26.02 -4.93
N GLY A 50 5.63 -26.09 -4.08
CA GLY A 50 4.27 -26.52 -4.48
C GLY A 50 4.11 -28.03 -4.72
N GLY A 51 5.19 -28.82 -4.57
CA GLY A 51 5.22 -30.27 -4.69
C GLY A 51 4.85 -31.01 -3.39
N ARG A 52 5.42 -32.19 -3.16
CA ARG A 52 5.12 -33.06 -2.01
C ARG A 52 6.09 -32.91 -0.81
N GLY A 53 6.89 -31.85 -0.79
CA GLY A 53 7.89 -31.58 0.26
C GLY A 53 9.26 -32.22 -0.02
N TRP A 54 10.13 -32.21 0.99
CA TRP A 54 11.48 -32.80 0.92
C TRP A 54 11.44 -34.32 0.92
N MET A 55 12.20 -34.93 0.02
CA MET A 55 12.18 -36.36 -0.18
C MET A 55 13.58 -36.94 -0.30
N ARG A 56 13.83 -38.03 0.42
CA ARG A 56 15.10 -38.75 0.36
C ARG A 56 15.39 -39.26 -1.04
N CYS A 57 16.62 -39.06 -1.46
CA CYS A 57 17.12 -39.42 -2.78
C CYS A 57 18.29 -40.39 -2.68
N THR A 58 18.36 -41.33 -3.62
CA THR A 58 19.50 -42.23 -3.79
C THR A 58 20.29 -41.84 -5.04
N PRO A 59 21.63 -41.69 -4.97
CA PRO A 59 22.43 -41.37 -6.14
C PRO A 59 22.51 -42.60 -7.06
N LEU A 60 22.01 -42.46 -8.28
CA LEU A 60 22.03 -43.51 -9.30
C LEU A 60 23.32 -43.50 -10.11
N TRP A 61 23.90 -42.32 -10.33
CA TRP A 61 25.12 -42.12 -11.10
C TRP A 61 25.78 -40.81 -10.65
N ARG A 62 27.11 -40.79 -10.69
CA ARG A 62 27.92 -39.61 -10.37
C ARG A 62 29.20 -39.61 -11.20
N SER A 63 29.62 -38.44 -11.66
CA SER A 63 30.95 -38.21 -12.23
C SER A 63 31.60 -37.05 -11.50
N ALA A 64 32.73 -37.31 -10.83
CA ALA A 64 33.53 -36.27 -10.18
C ALA A 64 34.30 -35.42 -11.20
N GLU A 65 34.66 -36.01 -12.35
CA GLU A 65 35.36 -35.32 -13.44
C GLU A 65 34.45 -34.28 -14.13
N ALA A 66 33.20 -34.66 -14.39
CA ALA A 66 32.22 -33.78 -15.00
C ALA A 66 31.41 -32.94 -13.99
N ASP A 67 31.54 -33.21 -12.69
CA ASP A 67 30.80 -32.56 -11.59
C ASP A 67 29.26 -32.67 -11.71
N VAL A 68 28.75 -33.84 -12.12
CA VAL A 68 27.30 -34.08 -12.28
C VAL A 68 26.86 -35.37 -11.60
N ALA A 69 25.67 -35.35 -11.00
CA ALA A 69 25.04 -36.49 -10.36
C ALA A 69 23.56 -36.62 -10.75
N VAL A 70 23.09 -37.88 -10.80
CA VAL A 70 21.69 -38.22 -11.01
C VAL A 70 21.14 -38.84 -9.73
N LEU A 71 20.05 -38.29 -9.24
CA LEU A 71 19.37 -38.68 -8.02
C LEU A 71 18.00 -39.30 -8.33
N LEU A 72 17.62 -40.32 -7.56
CA LEU A 72 16.29 -40.93 -7.58
C LEU A 72 15.59 -40.69 -6.25
N ALA A 73 14.51 -39.92 -6.28
CA ALA A 73 13.66 -39.69 -5.13
C ALA A 73 12.86 -40.96 -4.75
N ALA A 74 12.62 -41.15 -3.45
CA ALA A 74 11.88 -42.29 -2.90
C ALA A 74 10.42 -42.37 -3.38
N GLY A 75 9.86 -41.27 -3.90
CA GLY A 75 8.50 -41.09 -4.38
C GLY A 75 8.42 -39.92 -5.38
N ASP A 76 7.21 -39.55 -5.79
CA ASP A 76 7.00 -38.43 -6.73
C ASP A 76 7.19 -37.07 -6.05
N LEU A 77 8.07 -36.24 -6.61
CA LEU A 77 8.37 -34.90 -6.10
C LEU A 77 7.25 -33.89 -6.42
N VAL A 78 6.50 -34.14 -7.50
CA VAL A 78 5.37 -33.32 -7.98
C VAL A 78 4.08 -34.16 -8.02
N ARG A 79 2.92 -33.49 -8.12
CA ARG A 79 1.61 -34.17 -8.26
C ARG A 79 1.51 -34.89 -9.62
N PRO A 80 0.72 -35.98 -9.73
CA PRO A 80 0.57 -36.72 -10.98
C PRO A 80 0.03 -35.88 -12.14
N GLU A 81 -0.86 -34.91 -11.87
CA GLU A 81 -1.37 -34.00 -12.90
C GLU A 81 -0.24 -33.16 -13.52
N ILE A 82 0.59 -32.54 -12.66
CA ILE A 82 1.74 -31.73 -13.08
C ILE A 82 2.78 -32.59 -13.81
N ALA A 83 3.03 -33.81 -13.33
CA ALA A 83 3.95 -34.75 -13.99
C ALA A 83 3.43 -35.25 -15.34
N ALA A 84 2.11 -35.27 -15.55
CA ALA A 84 1.50 -35.64 -16.83
C ALA A 84 1.59 -34.50 -17.87
N ASP A 85 1.58 -33.25 -17.40
CA ASP A 85 1.71 -32.04 -18.22
C ASP A 85 3.17 -31.67 -18.57
N PHE A 86 4.14 -32.51 -18.17
CA PHE A 86 5.54 -32.37 -18.52
C PHE A 86 5.78 -32.62 -20.02
N ASP A 87 5.85 -31.58 -20.87
CA ASP A 87 6.22 -31.76 -22.29
C ASP A 87 7.64 -32.34 -22.46
N GLU A 88 7.94 -32.91 -23.63
CA GLU A 88 9.24 -33.52 -23.96
C GLU A 88 10.41 -32.55 -23.71
N LEU A 89 11.31 -32.91 -22.77
CA LEU A 89 12.51 -32.14 -22.45
C LEU A 89 13.51 -32.22 -23.63
N ARG A 90 13.82 -31.08 -24.24
CA ARG A 90 14.73 -30.98 -25.39
C ARG A 90 16.14 -30.63 -24.92
N TRP A 91 17.13 -31.37 -25.39
CA TRP A 91 18.52 -31.21 -24.98
C TRP A 91 19.27 -30.41 -26.03
N GLY A 92 20.00 -29.39 -25.60
CA GLY A 92 20.80 -28.55 -26.48
C GLY A 92 22.23 -29.06 -26.60
N ARG A 93 22.82 -28.88 -27.77
CA ARG A 93 24.25 -29.10 -28.02
C ARG A 93 24.91 -27.79 -28.43
N ILE A 94 26.04 -27.49 -27.80
CA ILE A 94 26.90 -26.34 -28.12
C ILE A 94 27.93 -26.85 -29.12
N ASP A 95 27.75 -26.51 -30.39
CA ASP A 95 28.53 -27.07 -31.52
C ASP A 95 29.74 -26.22 -31.91
N ASP A 96 29.82 -24.98 -31.45
CA ASP A 96 30.85 -24.00 -31.80
C ASP A 96 31.27 -23.16 -30.57
N LEU A 97 32.20 -22.23 -30.78
CA LEU A 97 32.70 -21.32 -29.76
C LEU A 97 31.99 -19.95 -29.77
N GLU A 98 30.93 -19.78 -30.56
CA GLU A 98 30.21 -18.51 -30.61
C GLU A 98 29.39 -18.33 -29.32
N PRO A 99 29.35 -17.11 -28.74
CA PRO A 99 28.49 -16.82 -27.60
C PRO A 99 27.00 -17.05 -27.91
N VAL A 100 26.23 -17.38 -26.87
CA VAL A 100 24.76 -17.51 -26.97
C VAL A 100 24.12 -16.56 -25.95
N PRO A 101 23.54 -15.42 -26.38
CA PRO A 101 22.86 -14.50 -25.48
C PRO A 101 21.51 -15.06 -24.99
N LEU A 102 20.91 -14.38 -24.00
CA LEU A 102 19.59 -14.73 -23.44
C LEU A 102 19.48 -16.17 -22.93
N CYS A 103 20.58 -16.72 -22.41
CA CYS A 103 20.56 -17.98 -21.68
C CYS A 103 20.02 -17.72 -20.27
N HIS A 104 19.11 -18.57 -19.81
CA HIS A 104 18.49 -18.46 -18.50
C HIS A 104 19.01 -19.55 -17.56
N ALA A 105 19.55 -19.19 -16.41
CA ALA A 105 19.81 -20.11 -15.32
C ALA A 105 18.75 -19.90 -14.22
N ILE A 106 18.03 -20.95 -13.84
CA ILE A 106 16.96 -20.82 -12.85
C ILE A 106 17.23 -21.80 -11.71
N GLY A 107 17.34 -21.28 -10.48
CA GLY A 107 17.69 -22.09 -9.31
C GLY A 107 17.28 -21.43 -8.01
N TYR A 108 17.79 -21.94 -6.90
CA TYR A 108 17.46 -21.52 -5.53
C TYR A 108 18.70 -20.96 -4.81
N PRO A 109 19.17 -19.75 -5.17
CA PRO A 109 20.31 -19.13 -4.50
C PRO A 109 19.97 -18.82 -3.04
N ALA A 110 21.00 -18.78 -2.20
CA ALA A 110 20.93 -18.43 -0.79
C ALA A 110 20.47 -16.98 -0.59
N ALA A 111 20.85 -16.08 -1.50
CA ALA A 111 20.44 -14.68 -1.45
C ALA A 111 18.95 -14.46 -1.77
N GLY A 112 18.27 -15.45 -2.33
CA GLY A 112 16.81 -15.44 -2.51
C GLY A 112 16.05 -16.11 -1.37
N ARG A 113 16.73 -16.56 -0.30
CA ARG A 113 16.08 -17.17 0.86
C ARG A 113 15.76 -16.09 1.87
N GLU A 114 14.49 -15.99 2.24
CA GLU A 114 14.06 -15.19 3.38
C GLU A 114 14.42 -15.89 4.69
N ASP A 115 14.44 -15.12 5.78
CA ASP A 115 14.69 -15.63 7.12
C ASP A 115 13.61 -16.66 7.50
N GLY A 116 13.99 -17.94 7.42
CA GLY A 116 13.08 -19.10 7.50
C GLY A 116 13.44 -20.24 6.54
N GLY A 117 14.31 -20.00 5.55
CA GLY A 117 14.80 -21.04 4.63
C GLY A 117 13.79 -21.45 3.55
N VAL A 118 12.76 -20.61 3.30
CA VAL A 118 11.82 -20.78 2.19
C VAL A 118 12.57 -20.62 0.87
N LEU A 119 12.34 -21.57 -0.04
CA LEU A 119 13.02 -21.63 -1.33
C LEU A 119 12.32 -20.72 -2.36
N ARG A 120 12.84 -19.50 -2.60
CA ARG A 120 12.42 -18.68 -3.76
C ARG A 120 13.32 -19.00 -4.95
N SER A 121 12.72 -19.24 -6.11
CA SER A 121 13.48 -19.41 -7.35
C SER A 121 13.97 -18.06 -7.85
N HIS A 122 15.23 -17.99 -8.24
CA HIS A 122 15.82 -16.83 -8.88
C HIS A 122 16.20 -17.19 -10.32
N GLN A 123 15.92 -16.28 -11.24
CA GLN A 123 16.21 -16.43 -12.66
C GLN A 123 17.34 -15.47 -13.04
N LEU A 124 18.42 -16.02 -13.58
CA LEU A 124 19.54 -15.26 -14.13
C LEU A 124 19.49 -15.28 -15.64
N VAL A 125 19.54 -14.10 -16.25
CA VAL A 125 19.74 -13.94 -17.69
C VAL A 125 21.22 -13.62 -17.94
N GLY A 126 21.81 -14.31 -18.90
CA GLY A 126 23.20 -14.12 -19.24
C GLY A 126 23.58 -14.56 -20.65
N THR A 127 24.81 -14.24 -21.02
CA THR A 127 25.43 -14.71 -22.25
C THR A 127 26.30 -15.92 -21.94
N LEU A 128 25.99 -17.05 -22.58
CA LEU A 128 26.82 -18.24 -22.50
C LEU A 128 28.03 -18.07 -23.42
N ALA A 129 29.22 -18.03 -22.85
CA ALA A 129 30.49 -18.00 -23.54
C ALA A 129 31.14 -19.39 -23.50
N PRO A 130 31.27 -20.08 -24.65
CA PRO A 130 31.88 -21.39 -24.66
C PRO A 130 33.41 -21.34 -24.43
N ALA A 131 33.96 -22.29 -23.65
CA ALA A 131 35.40 -22.50 -23.47
C ALA A 131 36.22 -21.30 -22.92
N THR A 132 35.58 -20.34 -22.24
CA THR A 132 36.22 -19.13 -21.72
C THR A 132 36.61 -19.19 -20.24
N GLY A 133 36.30 -20.28 -19.52
CA GLY A 133 36.66 -20.43 -18.11
C GLY A 133 38.18 -20.57 -17.86
N LEU A 134 38.65 -20.13 -16.68
CA LEU A 134 40.04 -20.34 -16.23
C LEU A 134 40.38 -21.84 -16.26
N GLY A 135 41.28 -22.25 -17.16
CA GLY A 135 41.61 -23.64 -17.45
C GLY A 135 41.20 -24.14 -18.86
N GLY A 136 40.58 -23.29 -19.69
CA GLY A 136 40.48 -23.48 -21.15
C GLY A 136 39.46 -24.51 -21.66
N ASN A 137 38.69 -25.16 -20.79
CA ASN A 137 37.80 -26.27 -21.19
C ASN A 137 36.40 -26.24 -20.55
N ARG A 138 35.98 -25.11 -19.94
CA ARG A 138 34.67 -24.95 -19.28
C ARG A 138 33.90 -23.78 -19.88
N HIS A 139 32.60 -23.94 -20.11
CA HIS A 139 31.72 -22.87 -20.56
C HIS A 139 31.31 -22.00 -19.37
N VAL A 140 31.06 -20.71 -19.61
CA VAL A 140 30.70 -19.74 -18.57
C VAL A 140 29.44 -18.99 -18.99
N LEU A 141 28.49 -18.84 -18.08
CA LEU A 141 27.36 -17.94 -18.21
C LEU A 141 27.71 -16.60 -17.55
N ALA A 142 27.93 -15.58 -18.37
CA ALA A 142 28.15 -14.21 -17.91
C ALA A 142 26.81 -13.51 -17.66
N THR A 143 26.55 -13.11 -16.43
CA THR A 143 25.26 -12.54 -16.01
C THR A 143 25.17 -11.06 -16.38
N GLN A 144 23.99 -10.61 -16.79
CA GLN A 144 23.72 -9.19 -17.05
C GLN A 144 23.20 -8.45 -15.80
N HIS A 145 22.90 -9.17 -14.73
CA HIS A 145 22.42 -8.63 -13.47
C HIS A 145 23.58 -8.36 -12.50
N GLN A 146 23.41 -7.36 -11.65
CA GLN A 146 24.26 -7.22 -10.47
C GLN A 146 24.01 -8.40 -9.53
N PRO A 147 25.08 -9.00 -8.95
CA PRO A 147 24.90 -10.06 -7.98
C PRO A 147 24.16 -9.52 -6.74
N PRO A 148 23.31 -10.33 -6.11
CA PRO A 148 22.63 -9.93 -4.88
C PRO A 148 23.64 -9.71 -3.74
N GLY A 149 23.19 -9.03 -2.69
CA GLY A 149 24.03 -8.71 -1.53
C GLY A 149 24.67 -9.97 -0.91
N PRO A 150 25.85 -9.82 -0.27
CA PRO A 150 26.56 -10.94 0.33
C PRO A 150 25.72 -11.61 1.44
N VAL A 151 25.61 -12.94 1.38
CA VAL A 151 24.88 -13.74 2.38
C VAL A 151 25.85 -14.18 3.47
N ALA A 152 25.49 -13.93 4.74
CA ALA A 152 26.33 -14.30 5.88
C ALA A 152 26.65 -15.81 5.89
N GLY A 153 27.94 -16.15 5.87
CA GLY A 153 28.42 -17.54 5.90
C GLY A 153 28.50 -18.26 4.54
N ALA A 154 28.27 -17.58 3.41
CA ALA A 154 28.44 -18.14 2.07
C ALA A 154 29.61 -17.48 1.30
N ASP A 155 30.39 -18.30 0.58
CA ASP A 155 31.55 -17.83 -0.21
C ASP A 155 31.16 -17.09 -1.50
N SER A 156 29.90 -17.19 -1.93
CA SER A 156 29.36 -16.53 -3.12
C SER A 156 27.89 -16.15 -2.90
N PRO A 157 27.44 -14.98 -3.42
CA PRO A 157 26.02 -14.59 -3.42
C PRO A 157 25.14 -15.57 -4.23
N TRP A 158 25.75 -16.37 -5.11
CA TRP A 158 25.09 -17.42 -5.88
C TRP A 158 25.12 -18.80 -5.24
N SER A 159 25.61 -18.92 -4.00
CA SER A 159 25.58 -20.19 -3.26
C SER A 159 24.16 -20.77 -3.28
N GLY A 160 23.96 -21.99 -3.77
CA GLY A 160 22.63 -22.56 -4.03
C GLY A 160 22.24 -22.68 -5.51
N MET A 161 22.91 -21.97 -6.42
CA MET A 161 22.72 -22.12 -7.87
C MET A 161 23.42 -23.34 -8.46
N SER A 162 24.30 -24.01 -7.72
CA SER A 162 24.96 -25.24 -8.15
C SER A 162 23.92 -26.32 -8.50
N GLY A 163 23.96 -26.82 -9.72
CA GLY A 163 22.98 -27.74 -10.31
C GLY A 163 21.77 -27.08 -10.97
N ALA A 164 21.69 -25.75 -11.03
CA ALA A 164 20.61 -25.04 -11.71
C ALA A 164 20.65 -25.28 -13.24
N PRO A 165 19.52 -25.61 -13.89
CA PRO A 165 19.46 -25.75 -15.34
C PRO A 165 19.75 -24.43 -16.05
N VAL A 166 20.61 -24.48 -17.07
CA VAL A 166 20.84 -23.37 -17.99
C VAL A 166 20.18 -23.68 -19.33
N VAL A 167 19.27 -22.80 -19.75
CA VAL A 167 18.36 -23.05 -20.86
C VAL A 167 18.32 -21.91 -21.87
N PHE A 168 18.13 -22.25 -23.14
CA PHE A 168 18.00 -21.31 -24.25
C PHE A 168 16.88 -21.77 -25.18
N ASN A 169 15.85 -20.95 -25.44
CA ASN A 169 14.72 -21.32 -26.30
C ASN A 169 14.13 -22.71 -25.98
N ASN A 170 13.99 -23.03 -24.69
CA ASN A 170 13.52 -24.31 -24.17
C ASN A 170 14.43 -25.52 -24.43
N LEU A 171 15.68 -25.29 -24.85
CA LEU A 171 16.75 -26.29 -24.90
C LEU A 171 17.54 -26.26 -23.60
N LEU A 172 17.67 -27.40 -22.93
CA LEU A 172 18.55 -27.55 -21.77
C LEU A 172 20.00 -27.69 -22.25
N LEU A 173 20.82 -26.67 -22.00
CA LEU A 173 22.21 -26.61 -22.47
C LEU A 173 23.20 -27.24 -21.47
N GLY A 174 22.93 -27.10 -20.17
CA GLY A 174 23.88 -27.45 -19.12
C GLY A 174 23.33 -27.24 -17.71
N LEU A 175 24.20 -27.51 -16.73
CA LEU A 175 23.97 -27.20 -15.31
C LEU A 175 25.01 -26.20 -14.82
N ALA A 176 24.57 -25.18 -14.08
CA ALA A 176 25.47 -24.25 -13.40
C ALA A 176 26.21 -24.99 -12.28
N THR A 177 27.49 -24.69 -12.03
CA THR A 177 28.28 -25.41 -11.00
C THR A 177 28.82 -24.51 -9.91
N ALA A 178 29.54 -23.45 -10.26
CA ALA A 178 30.17 -22.56 -9.28
C ALA A 178 30.39 -21.16 -9.85
N ASP A 179 30.58 -20.20 -8.96
CA ASP A 179 31.02 -18.84 -9.27
C ASP A 179 32.49 -18.85 -9.73
N VAL A 180 32.76 -18.27 -10.90
CA VAL A 180 34.07 -18.34 -11.55
C VAL A 180 34.88 -17.10 -11.23
N ALA A 181 35.96 -17.28 -10.44
CA ALA A 181 36.89 -16.22 -10.05
C ALA A 181 36.17 -14.96 -9.52
N PRO A 182 35.40 -15.07 -8.41
CA PRO A 182 34.57 -14.00 -7.87
C PRO A 182 35.35 -12.70 -7.56
N GLY A 183 36.62 -12.80 -7.16
CA GLY A 183 37.48 -11.64 -6.92
C GLY A 183 37.91 -10.88 -8.18
N VAL A 184 37.78 -11.46 -9.37
CA VAL A 184 38.13 -10.83 -10.66
C VAL A 184 36.88 -10.32 -11.37
N TRP A 185 35.80 -11.12 -11.37
CA TRP A 185 34.58 -10.82 -12.12
C TRP A 185 33.42 -10.34 -11.24
N HIS A 186 33.68 -9.99 -9.98
CA HIS A 186 32.68 -9.49 -9.03
C HIS A 186 31.38 -10.32 -9.05
N HIS A 187 31.50 -11.65 -9.00
CA HIS A 187 30.38 -12.60 -9.02
C HIS A 187 29.49 -12.55 -10.28
N SER A 188 29.95 -12.01 -11.41
CA SER A 188 29.16 -11.92 -12.66
C SER A 188 29.26 -13.13 -13.59
N GLN A 189 29.91 -14.22 -13.17
CA GLN A 189 30.18 -15.37 -14.02
C GLN A 189 29.91 -16.70 -13.30
N LEU A 190 29.04 -17.54 -13.89
CA LEU A 190 28.75 -18.88 -13.41
C LEU A 190 29.32 -19.93 -14.36
N GLY A 191 30.04 -20.91 -13.82
CA GLY A 191 30.55 -22.04 -14.56
C GLY A 191 29.41 -22.96 -14.99
N LEU A 192 29.52 -23.52 -16.20
CA LEU A 192 28.52 -24.41 -16.79
C LEU A 192 29.16 -25.74 -17.17
N VAL A 193 28.50 -26.84 -16.79
CA VAL A 193 28.77 -28.18 -17.34
C VAL A 193 27.82 -28.44 -18.51
N PRO A 194 28.33 -28.64 -19.74
CA PRO A 194 27.49 -28.94 -20.90
C PRO A 194 26.94 -30.37 -20.81
N LEU A 195 25.71 -30.59 -21.27
CA LEU A 195 25.09 -31.92 -21.23
C LEU A 195 25.53 -32.86 -22.35
N ALA A 196 25.96 -32.33 -23.49
CA ALA A 196 26.31 -33.15 -24.64
C ALA A 196 27.48 -34.12 -24.38
N PRO A 197 28.58 -33.72 -23.71
CA PRO A 197 29.64 -34.65 -23.32
C PRO A 197 29.18 -35.74 -22.34
N LEU A 198 28.20 -35.44 -21.47
CA LEU A 198 27.64 -36.44 -20.55
C LEU A 198 26.88 -37.54 -21.29
N LEU A 199 26.15 -37.18 -22.36
CA LEU A 199 25.45 -38.18 -23.18
C LEU A 199 26.39 -39.11 -23.96
N ALA A 200 27.67 -38.72 -24.13
CA ALA A 200 28.69 -39.59 -24.71
C ALA A 200 29.23 -40.63 -23.70
N ASP A 201 28.99 -40.43 -22.38
CA ASP A 201 29.32 -41.42 -21.36
C ASP A 201 28.35 -42.62 -21.46
N PRO A 202 28.84 -43.84 -21.74
CA PRO A 202 27.99 -45.01 -21.92
C PRO A 202 27.16 -45.36 -20.67
N GLY A 203 27.69 -45.08 -19.47
CA GLY A 203 27.02 -45.32 -18.20
C GLY A 203 25.87 -44.34 -17.96
N PHE A 204 26.08 -43.06 -18.29
CA PHE A 204 25.04 -42.03 -18.19
C PHE A 204 23.92 -42.27 -19.23
N ALA A 205 24.27 -42.56 -20.48
CA ALA A 205 23.30 -42.83 -21.54
C ALA A 205 22.43 -44.08 -21.23
N ALA A 206 23.05 -45.16 -20.75
CA ALA A 206 22.34 -46.38 -20.35
C ALA A 206 21.41 -46.15 -19.16
N LEU A 207 21.78 -45.26 -18.21
CA LEU A 207 20.93 -44.89 -17.09
C LEU A 207 19.67 -44.18 -17.56
N LEU A 208 19.82 -43.16 -18.40
CA LEU A 208 18.70 -42.35 -18.88
C LEU A 208 17.73 -43.18 -19.74
N ALA A 209 18.25 -44.05 -20.61
CA ALA A 209 17.43 -44.96 -21.42
C ALA A 209 16.57 -45.92 -20.58
N ARG A 210 17.00 -46.28 -19.36
CA ARG A 210 16.25 -47.16 -18.45
C ARG A 210 15.23 -46.41 -17.58
N ARG A 211 15.36 -45.09 -17.43
CA ARG A 211 14.63 -44.30 -16.42
C ARG A 211 13.72 -43.23 -17.00
N LEU A 212 13.94 -42.80 -18.24
CA LEU A 212 13.09 -41.82 -18.91
C LEU A 212 12.07 -42.50 -19.83
N PRO A 213 10.84 -41.97 -19.89
CA PRO A 213 9.77 -42.56 -20.70
C PRO A 213 9.93 -42.34 -22.21
N ALA A 214 10.78 -41.39 -22.62
CA ALA A 214 11.01 -41.03 -24.03
C ALA A 214 12.51 -40.92 -24.35
N PRO A 215 12.95 -41.20 -25.59
CA PRO A 215 14.33 -41.03 -26.01
C PRO A 215 14.74 -39.57 -26.02
N ILE A 216 15.95 -39.27 -25.58
CA ILE A 216 16.50 -37.91 -25.53
C ILE A 216 16.79 -37.43 -26.95
N ARG A 217 16.16 -36.31 -27.33
CA ARG A 217 16.46 -35.61 -28.59
C ARG A 217 17.43 -34.47 -28.33
N VAL A 218 18.62 -34.60 -28.91
CA VAL A 218 19.66 -33.57 -28.86
C VAL A 218 19.59 -32.73 -30.14
N ARG A 219 19.60 -31.40 -30.00
CA ARG A 219 19.56 -30.45 -31.12
C ARG A 219 20.62 -29.35 -30.91
N GLY A 220 21.35 -29.00 -31.97
CA GLY A 220 22.24 -27.83 -31.98
C GLY A 220 21.46 -26.52 -32.07
N ILE A 221 22.07 -25.44 -31.58
CA ILE A 221 21.50 -24.09 -31.69
C ILE A 221 21.73 -23.57 -33.12
N ALA A 222 20.67 -23.24 -33.85
CA ALA A 222 20.81 -22.73 -35.21
C ALA A 222 21.32 -21.28 -35.22
N GLN A 223 22.10 -20.90 -36.24
CA GLN A 223 22.60 -19.52 -36.38
C GLN A 223 21.49 -18.47 -36.32
N ARG A 224 20.34 -18.78 -36.92
CA ARG A 224 19.16 -17.90 -36.91
C ARG A 224 18.60 -17.69 -35.50
N GLU A 225 18.63 -18.72 -34.65
CA GLU A 225 18.16 -18.59 -33.26
C GLU A 225 19.11 -17.70 -32.44
N ARG A 226 20.41 -17.71 -32.75
CA ARG A 226 21.39 -16.78 -32.15
C ARG A 226 21.16 -15.36 -32.61
N GLN A 227 20.99 -15.14 -33.91
CA GLN A 227 20.67 -13.83 -34.48
C GLN A 227 19.38 -13.24 -33.89
N ASP A 228 18.34 -14.08 -33.74
CA ASP A 228 17.09 -13.67 -33.10
C ASP A 228 17.33 -13.24 -31.64
N ALA A 229 18.17 -13.96 -30.89
CA ALA A 229 18.48 -13.66 -29.50
C ALA A 229 19.39 -12.42 -29.32
N GLU A 230 20.36 -12.22 -30.20
CA GLU A 230 21.20 -11.01 -30.25
C GLU A 230 20.33 -9.77 -30.47
N PHE A 231 19.39 -9.86 -31.42
CA PHE A 231 18.44 -8.79 -31.70
C PHE A 231 17.45 -8.56 -30.55
N GLU A 232 16.91 -9.62 -29.93
CA GLU A 232 16.05 -9.52 -28.75
C GLU A 232 16.72 -8.74 -27.61
N GLU A 233 18.02 -8.97 -27.38
CA GLU A 233 18.77 -8.26 -26.35
C GLU A 233 18.98 -6.78 -26.69
N GLU A 234 19.26 -6.48 -27.96
CA GLU A 234 19.39 -5.11 -28.45
C GLU A 234 18.06 -4.35 -28.34
N TYR A 235 16.95 -4.99 -28.72
CA TYR A 235 15.61 -4.45 -28.56
C TYR A 235 15.26 -4.22 -27.08
N ALA A 236 15.57 -5.17 -26.19
CA ALA A 236 15.40 -5.02 -24.74
C ALA A 236 16.21 -3.84 -24.18
N ARG A 237 17.42 -3.58 -24.69
CA ARG A 237 18.21 -2.39 -24.35
C ARG A 237 17.54 -1.10 -24.83
N SER A 238 16.94 -1.10 -26.02
CA SER A 238 16.15 0.03 -26.52
C SER A 238 14.97 0.34 -25.59
N ILE A 239 14.15 -0.66 -25.26
CA ILE A 239 12.99 -0.50 -24.38
C ILE A 239 13.39 0.10 -23.03
N ARG A 240 14.45 -0.42 -22.38
CA ARG A 240 14.91 0.12 -21.09
C ARG A 240 15.37 1.57 -21.20
N ARG A 241 16.01 1.94 -22.31
CA ARG A 241 16.46 3.32 -22.54
C ARG A 241 15.31 4.28 -22.81
N GLU A 242 14.29 3.83 -23.54
CA GLU A 242 13.16 4.64 -23.98
C GLU A 242 12.06 4.74 -22.93
N HIS A 243 11.75 3.63 -22.26
CA HIS A 243 10.62 3.49 -21.33
C HIS A 243 11.03 3.28 -19.87
N GLY A 244 12.27 2.90 -19.56
CA GLY A 244 12.73 2.68 -18.17
C GLY A 244 12.86 3.95 -17.32
N ARG A 245 12.35 5.08 -17.81
CA ARG A 245 12.52 6.38 -17.19
C ARG A 245 11.22 7.18 -17.15
N LEU A 246 10.77 7.53 -15.95
CA LEU A 246 9.59 8.37 -15.76
C LEU A 246 9.97 9.86 -15.65
N LYS A 247 9.14 10.72 -16.24
CA LYS A 247 9.15 12.17 -15.97
C LYS A 247 8.13 12.47 -14.89
N ILE A 248 8.60 12.82 -13.70
CA ILE A 248 7.75 13.27 -12.60
C ILE A 248 7.46 14.76 -12.78
N PHE A 249 6.20 15.13 -12.57
CA PHE A 249 5.77 16.52 -12.61
C PHE A 249 6.43 17.33 -11.49
N GLY A 250 6.93 18.54 -11.79
CA GLY A 250 7.56 19.44 -10.82
C GLY A 250 9.06 19.21 -10.56
N LEU A 251 9.69 18.21 -11.17
CA LEU A 251 11.12 17.91 -11.04
C LEU A 251 11.94 18.31 -12.29
N PRO A 252 13.25 18.60 -12.16
CA PRO A 252 14.11 18.95 -13.30
C PRO A 252 14.20 17.81 -14.33
N GLN A 253 14.21 18.14 -15.64
CA GLN A 253 14.29 17.12 -16.71
C GLN A 253 15.59 16.31 -16.75
N SER A 254 16.66 16.81 -16.12
CA SER A 254 17.95 16.12 -15.99
C SER A 254 17.84 14.88 -15.11
N LEU A 255 16.93 14.88 -14.14
CA LEU A 255 16.62 13.74 -13.27
C LEU A 255 15.51 12.90 -13.88
N ARG A 256 15.93 11.89 -14.63
CA ARG A 256 15.03 10.85 -15.13
C ARG A 256 14.97 9.73 -14.11
N TRP A 257 13.76 9.45 -13.61
CA TRP A 257 13.50 8.50 -12.53
C TRP A 257 13.41 7.08 -13.06
N ASP A 258 14.01 6.10 -12.36
CA ASP A 258 13.76 4.70 -12.70
C ASP A 258 12.28 4.38 -12.52
N LEU A 259 11.67 3.88 -13.59
CA LEU A 259 10.26 3.51 -13.60
C LEU A 259 9.94 2.41 -12.57
N GLY A 260 10.90 1.52 -12.28
CA GLY A 260 10.74 0.47 -11.26
C GLY A 260 10.47 1.04 -9.87
N THR A 261 11.16 2.14 -9.53
CA THR A 261 11.03 2.81 -8.22
C THR A 261 9.81 3.75 -8.17
N ALA A 262 9.48 4.37 -9.29
CA ALA A 262 8.42 5.40 -9.36
C ALA A 262 7.00 4.85 -9.56
N TYR A 263 6.85 3.61 -10.03
CA TYR A 263 5.54 3.02 -10.32
C TYR A 263 4.75 2.68 -9.05
N LEU A 264 3.52 3.19 -8.97
CA LEU A 264 2.57 2.89 -7.90
C LEU A 264 1.61 1.79 -8.38
N SER A 265 1.52 0.69 -7.62
CA SER A 265 0.54 -0.37 -7.87
C SER A 265 -0.85 0.13 -7.54
N LEU A 266 -1.63 0.52 -8.55
CA LEU A 266 -2.97 1.06 -8.39
C LEU A 266 -4.01 -0.05 -8.27
N GLN A 267 -5.17 0.27 -7.69
CA GLN A 267 -6.29 -0.65 -7.64
C GLN A 267 -7.15 -0.57 -8.90
N ALA A 268 -7.76 -1.70 -9.25
CA ALA A 268 -8.78 -1.77 -10.28
C ALA A 268 -9.96 -2.63 -9.83
N LEU A 269 -11.10 -2.40 -10.48
CA LEU A 269 -12.33 -3.15 -10.28
C LEU A 269 -12.75 -3.84 -11.59
N LYS A 270 -13.30 -5.05 -11.48
CA LYS A 270 -13.89 -5.75 -12.62
C LYS A 270 -15.27 -5.15 -12.92
N VAL A 271 -15.50 -4.77 -14.17
CA VAL A 271 -16.81 -4.29 -14.64
C VAL A 271 -17.68 -5.51 -14.96
N THR A 272 -18.84 -5.65 -14.33
CA THR A 272 -19.90 -6.63 -14.67
C THR A 272 -21.10 -5.93 -15.30
N GLU A 273 -21.84 -6.63 -16.17
CA GLU A 273 -22.81 -6.19 -17.21
C GLU A 273 -23.92 -5.17 -16.83
N HIS A 274 -23.95 -4.54 -15.65
CA HIS A 274 -25.10 -3.74 -15.18
C HIS A 274 -24.82 -2.31 -14.68
N GLN A 275 -23.67 -1.70 -14.96
CA GLN A 275 -23.44 -0.29 -14.56
C GLN A 275 -22.91 0.58 -15.71
N PRO A 276 -23.79 1.31 -16.43
CA PRO A 276 -23.38 2.42 -17.26
C PRO A 276 -23.19 3.66 -16.37
N HIS A 277 -22.04 4.33 -16.50
CA HIS A 277 -21.66 5.61 -15.88
C HIS A 277 -21.25 5.59 -14.40
N VAL A 278 -19.95 5.37 -14.15
CA VAL A 278 -19.26 5.87 -12.96
C VAL A 278 -18.52 7.15 -13.37
N GLU A 279 -19.22 8.28 -13.31
CA GLU A 279 -18.60 9.60 -13.27
C GLU A 279 -18.00 9.81 -11.87
N ARG A 280 -16.85 10.51 -11.80
CA ARG A 280 -16.29 10.97 -10.53
C ARG A 280 -17.34 11.81 -9.81
N THR A 281 -17.81 11.36 -8.65
CA THR A 281 -18.34 12.25 -7.63
C THR A 281 -17.17 12.74 -6.78
N PRO A 282 -16.77 14.02 -6.87
CA PRO A 282 -15.76 14.58 -5.98
C PRO A 282 -16.38 14.72 -4.59
N GLY A 283 -16.00 13.85 -3.65
CA GLY A 283 -16.38 14.04 -2.24
C GLY A 283 -16.38 12.80 -1.35
N THR A 284 -16.27 11.61 -1.92
CA THR A 284 -16.38 10.36 -1.17
C THR A 284 -15.32 9.36 -1.63
N GLY A 285 -14.34 9.08 -0.77
CA GLY A 285 -13.45 7.92 -0.91
C GLY A 285 -14.17 6.57 -0.85
N GLU A 286 -15.50 6.56 -0.73
CA GLU A 286 -16.35 5.39 -0.81
C GLU A 286 -17.06 5.35 -2.17
N LEU A 287 -16.53 4.52 -3.06
CA LEU A 287 -17.37 3.84 -4.04
C LEU A 287 -18.42 3.05 -3.25
N LEU A 288 -19.70 3.38 -3.41
CA LEU A 288 -20.81 2.50 -3.03
C LEU A 288 -20.67 1.20 -3.86
N LEU A 289 -19.88 0.26 -3.35
CA LEU A 289 -19.58 -1.01 -4.00
C LEU A 289 -20.68 -2.00 -3.69
N ASP A 290 -21.40 -2.39 -4.73
CA ASP A 290 -22.27 -3.54 -4.71
C ASP A 290 -21.45 -4.82 -4.46
N ARG A 291 -22.02 -5.76 -3.70
CA ARG A 291 -21.36 -6.90 -3.01
C ARG A 291 -20.84 -8.02 -3.94
N THR A 292 -20.53 -7.75 -5.22
CA THR A 292 -20.24 -8.79 -6.22
C THR A 292 -19.00 -8.56 -7.11
N GLY A 293 -18.35 -7.38 -7.07
CA GLY A 293 -17.14 -7.09 -7.87
C GLY A 293 -15.83 -7.37 -7.13
N ARG A 294 -14.96 -8.25 -7.64
CA ARG A 294 -13.59 -8.44 -7.13
C ARG A 294 -12.76 -7.16 -7.39
N ARG A 295 -12.49 -6.36 -6.34
CA ARG A 295 -11.50 -5.28 -6.30
C ARG A 295 -10.12 -5.86 -5.96
N GLY A 296 -9.06 -5.34 -6.56
CA GLY A 296 -7.70 -5.79 -6.28
C GLY A 296 -6.63 -4.91 -6.93
N ARG A 297 -5.36 -5.11 -6.56
CA ARG A 297 -4.22 -4.48 -7.24
C ARG A 297 -4.15 -4.96 -8.68
N VAL A 298 -3.80 -4.06 -9.60
CA VAL A 298 -3.81 -4.34 -11.05
C VAL A 298 -2.96 -5.57 -11.38
N GLU A 299 -1.81 -5.73 -10.76
CA GLU A 299 -0.87 -6.83 -10.99
C GLU A 299 -1.49 -8.20 -10.67
N SER A 300 -2.16 -8.31 -9.52
CA SER A 300 -2.88 -9.52 -9.10
C SER A 300 -4.07 -9.81 -10.03
N LEU A 301 -4.74 -8.77 -10.51
CA LEU A 301 -5.84 -8.93 -11.47
C LEU A 301 -5.33 -9.34 -12.86
N LEU A 302 -4.10 -9.03 -13.26
CA LEU A 302 -3.57 -9.44 -14.56
C LEU A 302 -3.19 -10.93 -14.63
N LYS A 303 -2.94 -11.60 -13.50
CA LYS A 303 -2.45 -12.99 -13.42
C LYS A 303 -3.24 -13.99 -14.29
N ASP A 304 -4.55 -14.07 -14.10
CA ASP A 304 -5.38 -15.09 -14.75
C ASP A 304 -5.94 -14.64 -16.11
N ARG A 305 -5.55 -13.43 -16.56
CA ARG A 305 -6.16 -12.76 -17.71
C ARG A 305 -5.18 -12.67 -18.86
N ARG A 306 -5.58 -13.22 -20.00
CA ARG A 306 -4.77 -13.15 -21.23
C ARG A 306 -5.05 -11.90 -22.05
N ARG A 307 -6.26 -11.36 -21.96
CA ARG A 307 -6.75 -10.24 -22.78
C ARG A 307 -7.51 -9.28 -21.87
N VAL A 308 -6.99 -8.07 -21.73
CA VAL A 308 -7.50 -7.09 -20.76
C VAL A 308 -7.69 -5.75 -21.44
N LEU A 309 -8.88 -5.17 -21.24
CA LEU A 309 -9.17 -3.79 -21.60
C LEU A 309 -9.19 -2.97 -20.32
N LEU A 310 -8.21 -2.08 -20.16
CA LEU A 310 -8.05 -1.24 -18.98
C LEU A 310 -8.61 0.16 -19.23
N ARG A 311 -9.69 0.49 -18.52
CA ARG A 311 -10.33 1.81 -18.53
C ARG A 311 -9.78 2.68 -17.41
N GLY A 312 -9.53 3.95 -17.70
CA GLY A 312 -9.13 4.93 -16.68
C GLY A 312 -9.14 6.36 -17.21
N GLN A 313 -9.37 7.33 -16.33
CA GLN A 313 -9.39 8.75 -16.70
C GLN A 313 -8.00 9.27 -17.13
N ALA A 314 -7.96 10.48 -17.71
CA ALA A 314 -6.70 11.18 -17.95
C ALA A 314 -5.90 11.30 -16.62
N GLY A 315 -4.59 11.11 -16.69
CA GLY A 315 -3.72 11.18 -15.51
C GLY A 315 -3.80 10.00 -14.53
N SER A 316 -4.60 8.96 -14.80
CA SER A 316 -4.75 7.79 -13.90
C SER A 316 -3.60 6.78 -13.95
N GLY A 317 -2.57 6.98 -14.77
CA GLY A 317 -1.39 6.09 -14.84
C GLY A 317 -1.44 4.94 -15.85
N LYS A 318 -2.41 4.92 -16.79
CA LYS A 318 -2.55 3.86 -17.82
C LYS A 318 -1.27 3.60 -18.63
N THR A 319 -0.73 4.65 -19.27
CA THR A 319 0.52 4.56 -20.05
C THR A 319 1.70 4.15 -19.18
N THR A 320 1.76 4.66 -17.94
CA THR A 320 2.81 4.31 -16.98
C THR A 320 2.80 2.82 -16.64
N LEU A 321 1.62 2.21 -16.47
CA LEU A 321 1.49 0.77 -16.26
C LEU A 321 2.00 -0.04 -17.46
N LEU A 322 1.65 0.34 -18.70
CA LEU A 322 2.13 -0.35 -19.90
C LEU A 322 3.66 -0.29 -20.00
N GLN A 323 4.23 0.89 -19.78
CA GLN A 323 5.68 1.09 -19.79
C GLN A 323 6.36 0.28 -18.68
N TRP A 324 5.77 0.25 -17.48
CA TRP A 324 6.30 -0.49 -16.35
C TRP A 324 6.32 -1.99 -16.63
N LEU A 325 5.22 -2.52 -17.18
CA LEU A 325 5.13 -3.92 -17.56
C LEU A 325 6.17 -4.27 -18.63
N ALA A 326 6.33 -3.42 -19.66
CA ALA A 326 7.31 -3.62 -20.73
C ALA A 326 8.75 -3.66 -20.19
N VAL A 327 9.12 -2.66 -19.36
CA VAL A 327 10.47 -2.52 -18.81
C VAL A 327 10.80 -3.67 -17.86
N ASN A 328 9.87 -4.05 -16.98
CA ASN A 328 10.12 -5.13 -16.02
C ASN A 328 10.14 -6.51 -16.70
N ALA A 329 9.29 -6.73 -17.72
CA ALA A 329 9.33 -7.96 -18.51
C ALA A 329 10.68 -8.16 -19.21
N VAL A 330 11.21 -7.13 -19.88
CA VAL A 330 12.54 -7.24 -20.53
C VAL A 330 13.71 -7.26 -19.55
N SER A 331 13.52 -6.72 -18.34
CA SER A 331 14.54 -6.73 -17.29
C SER A 331 14.54 -8.04 -16.49
N GLY A 332 13.52 -8.89 -16.67
CA GLY A 332 13.36 -10.12 -15.90
C GLY A 332 13.04 -9.86 -14.42
N SER A 333 12.55 -8.67 -14.06
CA SER A 333 12.35 -8.22 -12.68
C SER A 333 10.93 -8.43 -12.17
N LEU A 334 9.99 -8.92 -12.99
CA LEU A 334 8.65 -9.24 -12.48
C LEU A 334 8.74 -10.42 -11.51
N VAL A 335 8.19 -10.25 -10.32
CA VAL A 335 8.18 -11.25 -9.25
C VAL A 335 6.79 -11.86 -9.08
N GLY A 336 6.72 -12.96 -8.33
CA GLY A 336 5.46 -13.62 -7.97
C GLY A 336 4.62 -14.03 -9.18
N GLU A 337 3.39 -13.54 -9.23
CA GLU A 337 2.36 -13.98 -10.17
C GLU A 337 2.55 -13.46 -11.61
N LEU A 338 3.33 -12.38 -11.80
CA LEU A 338 3.66 -11.83 -13.13
C LEU A 338 4.99 -12.34 -13.69
N ALA A 339 5.72 -13.17 -12.95
CA ALA A 339 7.04 -13.68 -13.35
C ALA A 339 7.03 -14.43 -14.70
N GLU A 340 5.88 -14.96 -15.13
CA GLU A 340 5.74 -15.60 -16.44
C GLU A 340 5.98 -14.65 -17.62
N LEU A 341 5.72 -13.36 -17.43
CA LEU A 341 5.88 -12.35 -18.48
C LEU A 341 7.35 -12.02 -18.76
N ASN A 342 8.27 -12.35 -17.84
CA ASN A 342 9.72 -12.18 -18.03
C ASN A 342 10.30 -13.00 -19.19
N TYR A 343 9.60 -14.03 -19.67
CA TYR A 343 10.03 -14.85 -20.81
C TYR A 343 9.51 -14.35 -22.15
N ARG A 344 8.74 -13.26 -22.14
CA ARG A 344 8.04 -12.73 -23.30
C ARG A 344 8.62 -11.37 -23.70
N VAL A 345 8.54 -11.08 -24.98
CA VAL A 345 9.01 -9.85 -25.61
C VAL A 345 7.82 -8.89 -25.74
N PRO A 346 7.87 -7.71 -25.11
CA PRO A 346 6.81 -6.71 -25.21
C PRO A 346 6.90 -5.88 -26.49
N PHE A 347 5.75 -5.69 -27.13
CA PHE A 347 5.52 -4.78 -28.24
C PHE A 347 4.60 -3.68 -27.76
N LEU A 348 5.14 -2.48 -27.59
CA LEU A 348 4.38 -1.30 -27.20
C LEU A 348 3.90 -0.58 -28.48
N LEU A 349 2.59 -0.51 -28.69
CA LEU A 349 2.00 0.13 -29.86
C LEU A 349 1.12 1.28 -29.42
N ARG A 350 1.47 2.50 -29.85
CA ARG A 350 0.64 3.69 -29.64
C ARG A 350 -0.24 3.91 -30.85
N LEU A 351 -1.57 3.82 -30.68
CA LEU A 351 -2.52 3.92 -31.78
C LEU A 351 -2.46 5.28 -32.49
N ARG A 352 -2.16 6.36 -31.75
CA ARG A 352 -1.87 7.67 -32.33
C ARG A 352 -0.72 7.64 -33.34
N THR A 353 0.37 6.93 -33.05
CA THR A 353 1.52 6.85 -33.96
C THR A 353 1.17 6.04 -35.20
N MET A 354 0.43 4.95 -35.06
CA MET A 354 -0.05 4.12 -36.17
C MET A 354 -0.94 4.93 -37.12
N PHE A 355 -1.88 5.71 -36.55
CA PHE A 355 -2.73 6.61 -37.32
C PHE A 355 -1.93 7.71 -38.05
N GLN A 356 -0.95 8.34 -37.38
CA GLN A 356 -0.06 9.34 -38.00
C GLN A 356 0.73 8.77 -39.19
N LEU A 357 1.12 7.50 -39.11
CA LEU A 357 1.81 6.78 -40.19
C LEU A 357 0.86 6.24 -41.26
N ARG A 358 -0.45 6.49 -41.14
CA ARG A 358 -1.52 6.01 -42.02
C ARG A 358 -1.51 4.48 -42.20
N ASN A 359 -1.17 3.76 -41.13
CA ASN A 359 -1.19 2.30 -41.11
C ASN A 359 -1.81 1.81 -39.78
N LEU A 360 -3.11 1.57 -39.79
CA LEU A 360 -3.86 1.02 -38.64
C LEU A 360 -3.93 -0.50 -38.64
N GLN A 361 -3.46 -1.15 -39.70
CA GLN A 361 -3.42 -2.60 -39.83
C GLN A 361 -1.99 -3.14 -40.00
N PRO A 362 -1.04 -2.77 -39.11
CA PRO A 362 0.34 -3.18 -39.26
C PRO A 362 0.47 -4.69 -39.08
N ARG A 363 1.40 -5.29 -39.83
CA ARG A 363 1.81 -6.69 -39.61
C ARG A 363 2.82 -6.78 -38.47
N PRO A 364 3.02 -7.96 -37.84
CA PRO A 364 4.03 -8.12 -36.79
C PRO A 364 5.42 -7.62 -37.19
N ALA A 365 5.81 -7.79 -38.46
CA ALA A 365 7.08 -7.30 -38.99
C ALA A 365 7.24 -5.76 -38.96
N GLU A 366 6.15 -5.00 -38.84
CA GLU A 366 6.12 -3.54 -38.88
C GLU A 366 6.01 -2.90 -37.48
N PHE A 367 5.78 -3.69 -36.42
CA PHE A 367 5.49 -3.18 -35.07
C PHE A 367 6.60 -2.30 -34.50
N LEU A 368 7.87 -2.69 -34.66
CA LEU A 368 9.01 -1.88 -34.19
C LEU A 368 9.11 -0.55 -34.93
N ALA A 369 8.79 -0.54 -36.23
CA ALA A 369 8.76 0.68 -37.02
C ALA A 369 7.60 1.60 -36.59
N MET A 370 6.45 1.02 -36.23
CA MET A 370 5.30 1.78 -35.70
C MET A 370 5.59 2.44 -34.35
N ASP A 371 6.37 1.79 -33.47
CA ASP A 371 6.80 2.41 -32.21
C ASP A 371 8.02 3.34 -32.36
N ARG A 372 8.53 3.51 -33.59
CA ARG A 372 9.73 4.30 -33.92
C ARG A 372 10.98 3.80 -33.18
N SER A 373 11.08 2.49 -32.95
CA SER A 373 12.23 1.88 -32.31
C SER A 373 13.49 2.08 -33.18
N PRO A 374 14.63 2.53 -32.62
CA PRO A 374 15.86 2.75 -33.36
C PRO A 374 16.44 1.48 -33.99
N VAL A 375 16.10 0.31 -33.45
CA VAL A 375 16.57 -0.99 -33.92
C VAL A 375 15.64 -1.63 -34.96
N ALA A 376 14.57 -0.94 -35.38
CA ALA A 376 13.58 -1.50 -36.28
C ALA A 376 14.17 -1.98 -37.64
N ALA A 377 15.20 -1.28 -38.14
CA ALA A 377 15.84 -1.60 -39.41
C ALA A 377 16.69 -2.88 -39.35
N ASP A 378 17.18 -3.24 -38.17
CA ASP A 378 18.09 -4.37 -37.94
C ASP A 378 17.34 -5.66 -37.59
N GLN A 379 16.01 -5.63 -37.61
CA GLN A 379 15.15 -6.77 -37.26
C GLN A 379 15.38 -7.97 -38.20
N PRO A 380 15.67 -9.17 -37.66
CA PRO A 380 15.79 -10.37 -38.47
C PRO A 380 14.48 -10.70 -39.21
N PRO A 381 14.53 -11.13 -40.49
CA PRO A 381 13.32 -11.41 -41.27
C PRO A 381 12.38 -12.43 -40.59
N GLY A 382 11.12 -12.02 -40.39
CA GLY A 382 10.04 -12.79 -39.77
C GLY A 382 10.20 -13.05 -38.27
N TRP A 383 11.10 -12.36 -37.58
CA TRP A 383 11.36 -12.54 -36.14
C TRP A 383 10.10 -12.33 -35.29
N ALA A 384 9.39 -11.21 -35.51
CA ALA A 384 8.16 -10.91 -34.79
C ALA A 384 7.09 -12.00 -35.02
N ASP A 385 6.85 -12.43 -36.27
CA ASP A 385 5.90 -13.50 -36.58
C ASP A 385 6.23 -14.81 -35.85
N ARG A 386 7.51 -15.15 -35.71
CA ARG A 386 7.96 -16.31 -34.93
C ARG A 386 7.67 -16.15 -33.44
N LEU A 387 7.89 -14.97 -32.86
CA LEU A 387 7.58 -14.70 -31.45
C LEU A 387 6.09 -14.80 -31.15
N PHE A 388 5.25 -14.24 -32.03
CA PHE A 388 3.80 -14.33 -31.92
C PHE A 388 3.32 -15.79 -32.06
N ALA A 389 3.83 -16.53 -33.05
CA ALA A 389 3.50 -17.95 -33.23
C ALA A 389 3.97 -18.82 -32.04
N ALA A 390 5.10 -18.48 -31.42
CA ALA A 390 5.62 -19.16 -30.24
C ALA A 390 4.90 -18.76 -28.93
N GLY A 391 3.98 -17.78 -28.95
CA GLY A 391 3.33 -17.25 -27.75
C GLY A 391 4.26 -16.47 -26.82
N ARG A 392 5.44 -16.06 -27.31
CA ARG A 392 6.43 -15.27 -26.58
C ARG A 392 6.23 -13.76 -26.74
N ALA A 393 5.20 -13.30 -27.46
CA ALA A 393 4.90 -11.88 -27.59
C ALA A 393 3.90 -11.39 -26.51
N ILE A 394 4.15 -10.21 -25.96
CA ILE A 394 3.20 -9.40 -25.19
C ILE A 394 2.82 -8.21 -26.07
N LEU A 395 1.53 -8.01 -26.31
CA LEU A 395 1.03 -6.87 -27.06
C LEU A 395 0.45 -5.83 -26.10
N LEU A 396 1.07 -4.65 -26.06
CA LEU A 396 0.67 -3.53 -25.20
C LEU A 396 0.20 -2.39 -26.09
N VAL A 397 -1.11 -2.18 -26.16
CA VAL A 397 -1.71 -1.17 -27.03
C VAL A 397 -2.14 0.02 -26.19
N ASP A 398 -1.52 1.17 -26.44
CA ASP A 398 -1.82 2.41 -25.74
C ASP A 398 -2.69 3.35 -26.57
N GLY A 399 -3.66 3.97 -25.90
CA GLY A 399 -4.36 5.15 -26.41
C GLY A 399 -5.39 4.86 -27.50
N LEU A 400 -6.32 3.93 -27.27
CA LEU A 400 -7.44 3.69 -28.20
C LEU A 400 -8.36 4.91 -28.38
N ASP A 401 -8.45 5.74 -27.35
CA ASP A 401 -9.11 7.05 -27.40
C ASP A 401 -8.38 8.07 -28.29
N GLU A 402 -7.09 7.87 -28.57
CA GLU A 402 -6.22 8.83 -29.29
C GLU A 402 -6.40 8.82 -30.82
N ILE A 403 -7.29 7.97 -31.34
CA ILE A 403 -7.65 7.90 -32.77
C ILE A 403 -9.11 8.32 -32.99
N PRO A 404 -9.43 8.92 -34.16
CA PRO A 404 -10.80 9.35 -34.48
C PRO A 404 -11.80 8.20 -34.38
N GLN A 405 -13.03 8.51 -33.96
CA GLN A 405 -14.07 7.51 -33.71
C GLN A 405 -14.34 6.64 -34.95
N GLU A 406 -14.30 7.23 -36.15
CA GLU A 406 -14.49 6.55 -37.44
C GLU A 406 -13.46 5.45 -37.72
N ASN A 407 -12.28 5.55 -37.11
CA ASN A 407 -11.17 4.62 -37.30
C ASN A 407 -10.99 3.62 -36.14
N ARG A 408 -11.76 3.76 -35.05
CA ARG A 408 -11.66 2.85 -33.90
C ARG A 408 -12.10 1.44 -34.27
N ASP A 409 -13.16 1.31 -35.06
CA ASP A 409 -13.65 0.00 -35.52
C ASP A 409 -12.62 -0.71 -36.39
N GLU A 410 -11.92 0.02 -37.28
CA GLU A 410 -10.82 -0.52 -38.10
C GLU A 410 -9.67 -1.06 -37.24
N ALA A 411 -9.30 -0.34 -36.17
CA ALA A 411 -8.29 -0.80 -35.21
C ALA A 411 -8.78 -2.01 -34.39
N GLY A 412 -10.06 -2.05 -34.04
CA GLY A 412 -10.69 -3.19 -33.36
C GLY A 412 -10.71 -4.45 -34.21
N GLU A 413 -11.04 -4.32 -35.51
CA GLU A 413 -11.00 -5.42 -36.49
C GLU A 413 -9.58 -5.95 -36.66
N TRP A 414 -8.59 -5.08 -36.84
CA TRP A 414 -7.18 -5.49 -36.91
C TRP A 414 -6.75 -6.28 -35.67
N LEU A 415 -7.10 -5.79 -34.47
CA LEU A 415 -6.77 -6.48 -33.23
C LEU A 415 -7.46 -7.84 -33.14
N ALA A 416 -8.71 -7.94 -33.59
CA ALA A 416 -9.44 -9.20 -33.64
C ALA A 416 -8.77 -10.22 -34.57
N ASP A 417 -8.45 -9.81 -35.80
CA ASP A 417 -7.80 -10.66 -36.81
C ASP A 417 -6.43 -11.15 -36.33
N LEU A 418 -5.63 -10.25 -35.72
CA LEU A 418 -4.32 -10.59 -35.16
C LEU A 418 -4.44 -11.62 -34.02
N LEU A 419 -5.42 -11.45 -33.14
CA LEU A 419 -5.62 -12.34 -31.99
C LEU A 419 -6.31 -13.66 -32.34
N GLU A 420 -6.94 -13.75 -33.51
CA GLU A 420 -7.40 -15.00 -34.10
C GLU A 420 -6.22 -15.81 -34.67
N LEU A 421 -5.28 -15.13 -35.35
CA LEU A 421 -4.04 -15.75 -35.85
C LEU A 421 -3.10 -16.17 -34.72
N TYR A 422 -3.05 -15.42 -33.62
CA TYR A 422 -2.13 -15.64 -32.49
C TYR A 422 -2.88 -15.72 -31.13
N PRO A 423 -3.62 -16.81 -30.86
CA PRO A 423 -4.50 -16.91 -29.69
C PRO A 423 -3.78 -16.91 -28.34
N ASN A 424 -2.48 -17.20 -28.31
CA ASN A 424 -1.67 -17.29 -27.09
C ASN A 424 -0.98 -15.96 -26.70
N CYS A 425 -1.16 -14.90 -27.47
CA CYS A 425 -0.60 -13.58 -27.15
C CYS A 425 -1.28 -12.99 -25.90
N PHE A 426 -0.47 -12.48 -24.96
CA PHE A 426 -0.99 -11.67 -23.86
C PHE A 426 -1.21 -10.26 -24.39
N THR A 427 -2.40 -9.70 -24.15
CA THR A 427 -2.76 -8.39 -24.71
C THR A 427 -3.40 -7.51 -23.67
N LEU A 428 -2.85 -6.30 -23.50
CA LEU A 428 -3.38 -5.26 -22.64
C LEU A 428 -3.61 -4.01 -23.49
N VAL A 429 -4.86 -3.55 -23.51
CA VAL A 429 -5.30 -2.36 -24.25
C VAL A 429 -5.76 -1.32 -23.25
N THR A 430 -5.31 -0.07 -23.40
CA THR A 430 -5.77 1.05 -22.56
C THR A 430 -6.76 1.93 -23.32
N VAL A 431 -7.79 2.39 -22.62
CA VAL A 431 -8.77 3.34 -23.16
C VAL A 431 -9.35 4.24 -22.08
N ARG A 432 -9.88 5.40 -22.46
CA ARG A 432 -10.74 6.22 -21.59
C ARG A 432 -12.11 5.56 -21.35
N PRO A 433 -12.78 5.85 -20.21
CA PRO A 433 -14.11 5.31 -19.93
C PRO A 433 -15.12 5.54 -21.06
N THR A 434 -15.09 6.72 -21.68
CA THR A 434 -15.98 7.13 -22.80
C THR A 434 -15.43 6.82 -24.19
N GLY A 435 -14.21 6.27 -24.29
CA GLY A 435 -13.53 6.11 -25.59
C GLY A 435 -14.14 5.03 -26.49
N VAL A 436 -14.70 3.97 -25.90
CA VAL A 436 -15.43 2.92 -26.62
C VAL A 436 -16.65 2.46 -25.82
N PRO A 437 -17.72 1.98 -26.49
CA PRO A 437 -18.88 1.42 -25.81
C PRO A 437 -18.50 0.31 -24.81
N ALA A 438 -19.39 0.01 -23.88
CA ALA A 438 -19.29 -1.21 -23.08
C ALA A 438 -19.33 -2.44 -24.01
N ASP A 439 -18.58 -3.49 -23.66
CA ASP A 439 -18.51 -4.77 -24.40
C ASP A 439 -17.88 -4.71 -25.80
N TRP A 440 -17.16 -3.63 -26.13
CA TRP A 440 -16.59 -3.40 -27.46
C TRP A 440 -15.72 -4.57 -27.97
N LEU A 441 -14.91 -5.19 -27.10
CA LEU A 441 -14.07 -6.36 -27.41
C LEU A 441 -14.52 -7.66 -26.72
N HIS A 442 -15.78 -7.73 -26.29
CA HIS A 442 -16.27 -8.91 -25.56
C HIS A 442 -16.19 -10.19 -26.43
N ARG A 443 -16.44 -10.08 -27.75
CA ARG A 443 -16.34 -11.22 -28.69
C ARG A 443 -14.92 -11.80 -28.76
N GLN A 444 -13.91 -10.97 -28.53
CA GLN A 444 -12.50 -11.34 -28.50
C GLN A 444 -12.05 -11.83 -27.12
N ARG A 445 -12.98 -12.05 -26.18
CA ARG A 445 -12.75 -12.52 -24.80
C ARG A 445 -11.88 -11.57 -23.98
N PHE A 446 -11.99 -10.27 -24.20
CA PHE A 446 -11.38 -9.27 -23.32
C PHE A 446 -12.15 -9.18 -22.00
N GLU A 447 -11.43 -9.16 -20.88
CA GLU A 447 -11.99 -8.77 -19.60
C GLU A 447 -11.78 -7.26 -19.37
N GLU A 448 -12.84 -6.56 -19.00
CA GLU A 448 -12.78 -5.13 -18.70
C GLU A 448 -12.42 -4.87 -17.22
N LEU A 449 -11.38 -4.07 -17.03
CA LEU A 449 -10.96 -3.55 -15.72
C LEU A 449 -11.05 -2.03 -15.73
N MET A 450 -11.50 -1.44 -14.62
CA MET A 450 -11.52 0.02 -14.44
C MET A 450 -10.55 0.41 -13.30
N LEU A 451 -9.62 1.31 -13.59
CA LEU A 451 -8.72 1.87 -12.58
C LEU A 451 -9.51 2.70 -11.56
N CYS A 452 -9.30 2.40 -10.28
CA CYS A 452 -9.85 3.17 -9.17
C CYS A 452 -9.08 4.48 -9.00
N PRO A 453 -9.71 5.52 -8.42
CA PRO A 453 -8.99 6.63 -7.78
C PRO A 453 -7.97 6.11 -6.75
N MET A 454 -6.90 6.87 -6.51
CA MET A 454 -5.93 6.55 -5.45
C MET A 454 -6.63 6.59 -4.10
N ASP A 455 -6.47 5.55 -3.28
CA ASP A 455 -6.92 5.56 -1.88
C ASP A 455 -5.92 6.29 -0.96
N GLU A 456 -6.23 6.39 0.35
CA GLU A 456 -5.36 7.08 1.32
C GLU A 456 -3.94 6.48 1.35
N TRP A 457 -3.84 5.16 1.20
CA TRP A 457 -2.55 4.47 1.17
C TRP A 457 -1.78 4.83 -0.11
N ASP A 458 -2.43 4.76 -1.27
CA ASP A 458 -1.87 5.12 -2.57
C ASP A 458 -1.33 6.56 -2.58
N ARG A 459 -2.11 7.50 -2.04
CA ARG A 459 -1.71 8.91 -1.90
C ARG A 459 -0.50 9.07 -0.99
N SER A 460 -0.52 8.45 0.17
CA SER A 460 0.56 8.51 1.14
C SER A 460 1.88 7.97 0.56
N ARG A 461 1.82 6.84 -0.16
CA ARG A 461 2.97 6.25 -0.86
C ARG A 461 3.48 7.13 -1.99
N PHE A 462 2.57 7.71 -2.77
CA PHE A 462 2.92 8.61 -3.87
C PHE A 462 3.69 9.85 -3.35
N VAL A 463 3.17 10.49 -2.29
CA VAL A 463 3.78 11.67 -1.66
C VAL A 463 5.20 11.38 -1.19
N GLU A 464 5.42 10.24 -0.54
CA GLU A 464 6.75 9.84 -0.05
C GLU A 464 7.73 9.57 -1.17
N ARG A 465 7.37 8.74 -2.16
CA ARG A 465 8.24 8.46 -3.30
C ARG A 465 8.57 9.73 -4.07
N TRP A 466 7.63 10.66 -4.18
CA TRP A 466 7.87 11.96 -4.81
C TRP A 466 8.86 12.83 -4.00
N HIS A 467 8.77 12.87 -2.67
CA HIS A 467 9.70 13.67 -1.85
C HIS A 467 11.08 13.05 -1.74
N GLN A 468 11.18 11.72 -1.63
CA GLN A 468 12.45 10.99 -1.81
C GLN A 468 13.07 11.33 -3.17
N ALA A 469 12.21 11.50 -4.18
CA ALA A 469 12.65 11.90 -5.49
C ALA A 469 13.20 13.31 -5.62
N ALA A 470 12.51 14.24 -5.00
CA ALA A 470 12.97 15.60 -4.88
C ALA A 470 14.28 15.70 -4.07
N LEU A 471 14.44 14.90 -3.02
CA LEU A 471 15.64 14.84 -2.20
C LEU A 471 16.85 14.35 -3.02
N ALA A 472 16.72 13.24 -3.74
CA ALA A 472 17.80 12.72 -4.60
C ALA A 472 18.22 13.77 -5.64
N ALA A 473 17.24 14.49 -6.21
CA ALA A 473 17.49 15.59 -7.14
C ALA A 473 18.30 16.74 -6.53
N GLU A 474 18.01 17.13 -5.29
CA GLU A 474 18.71 18.23 -4.61
C GLU A 474 20.10 17.81 -4.14
N ARG A 475 20.27 16.54 -3.76
CA ARG A 475 21.58 15.94 -3.47
C ARG A 475 22.50 15.96 -4.68
N ASP A 476 22.03 15.51 -5.84
CA ASP A 476 22.81 15.48 -7.08
C ASP A 476 23.16 16.89 -7.59
N ALA A 477 22.36 17.91 -7.22
CA ALA A 477 22.60 19.30 -7.59
C ALA A 477 23.55 20.03 -6.63
N THR A 478 23.84 19.47 -5.45
CA THR A 478 24.70 20.08 -4.43
C THR A 478 26.12 19.55 -4.60
N ASP A 479 27.08 20.43 -4.90
CA ASP A 479 28.49 20.06 -5.01
C ASP A 479 29.10 19.82 -3.61
N ASP A 480 29.57 18.58 -3.38
CA ASP A 480 30.32 18.14 -2.19
C ASP A 480 29.71 18.52 -0.81
N PRO A 481 28.47 18.09 -0.51
CA PRO A 481 27.77 18.46 0.72
C PRO A 481 28.40 17.82 1.96
N THR A 482 28.51 18.58 3.05
CA THR A 482 28.94 18.04 4.33
C THR A 482 27.89 17.08 4.91
N PRO A 483 28.28 16.11 5.77
CA PRO A 483 27.31 15.20 6.41
C PRO A 483 26.21 15.92 7.20
N ALA A 484 26.51 17.10 7.77
CA ALA A 484 25.52 17.91 8.48
C ALA A 484 24.51 18.59 7.52
N GLU A 485 24.96 19.06 6.36
CA GLU A 485 24.10 19.62 5.33
C GLU A 485 23.21 18.55 4.69
N LEU A 486 23.74 17.35 4.46
CA LEU A 486 22.96 16.18 4.03
C LEU A 486 21.88 15.81 5.06
N ALA A 487 22.23 15.73 6.35
CA ALA A 487 21.27 15.42 7.40
C ALA A 487 20.17 16.51 7.53
N ALA A 488 20.54 17.78 7.40
CA ALA A 488 19.58 18.89 7.40
C ALA A 488 18.68 18.85 6.16
N LEU A 489 19.22 18.56 4.98
CA LEU A 489 18.47 18.39 3.74
C LEU A 489 17.46 17.23 3.84
N GLU A 490 17.90 16.06 4.32
CA GLU A 490 17.05 14.90 4.57
C GLU A 490 15.97 15.18 5.63
N GLY A 491 16.30 15.95 6.68
CA GLY A 491 15.36 16.39 7.70
C GLY A 491 14.26 17.29 7.14
N ARG A 492 14.62 18.29 6.32
CA ARG A 492 13.65 19.20 5.67
C ARG A 492 12.66 18.44 4.78
N PHE A 493 13.14 17.52 3.94
CA PHE A 493 12.25 16.73 3.08
C PHE A 493 11.33 15.78 3.86
N ARG A 494 11.80 15.24 5.00
CA ARG A 494 10.97 14.45 5.92
C ARG A 494 9.85 15.29 6.53
N GLU A 495 10.19 16.44 7.11
CA GLU A 495 9.20 17.36 7.69
C GLU A 495 8.15 17.80 6.66
N MET A 496 8.58 18.06 5.43
CA MET A 496 7.71 18.42 4.31
C MET A 496 6.78 17.27 3.90
N THR A 497 7.28 16.03 3.87
CA THR A 497 6.46 14.85 3.58
C THR A 497 5.36 14.68 4.63
N ASP A 498 5.70 14.82 5.91
CA ASP A 498 4.75 14.66 7.01
C ASP A 498 3.75 15.81 7.10
N ALA A 499 4.19 17.04 6.83
CA ALA A 499 3.31 18.21 6.76
C ALA A 499 2.25 18.02 5.68
N LEU A 500 2.63 17.59 4.48
CA LEU A 500 1.68 17.34 3.39
C LEU A 500 0.71 16.20 3.74
N ARG A 501 1.21 15.09 4.29
CA ARG A 501 0.36 13.97 4.73
C ARG A 501 -0.67 14.41 5.78
N ARG A 502 -0.30 15.29 6.71
CA ARG A 502 -1.24 15.87 7.68
C ARG A 502 -2.25 16.79 7.02
N ALA A 503 -1.81 17.66 6.11
CA ALA A 503 -2.69 18.57 5.37
C ALA A 503 -3.76 17.81 4.55
N LEU A 504 -3.37 16.72 3.88
CA LEU A 504 -4.31 15.87 3.13
C LEU A 504 -5.36 15.21 4.02
N ARG A 505 -5.00 14.78 5.24
CA ARG A 505 -5.97 14.20 6.20
C ARG A 505 -6.91 15.24 6.81
N GLN A 506 -6.45 16.48 6.96
CA GLN A 506 -7.20 17.55 7.63
C GLN A 506 -8.10 18.35 6.67
N SER A 507 -7.79 18.38 5.37
CA SER A 507 -8.58 19.08 4.36
C SER A 507 -9.20 18.08 3.38
N PRO A 508 -10.50 17.79 3.50
CA PRO A 508 -11.24 17.01 2.51
C PRO A 508 -11.12 17.59 1.09
N GLU A 509 -10.90 18.90 0.96
CA GLU A 509 -10.79 19.59 -0.32
C GLU A 509 -9.46 19.29 -1.04
N LEU A 510 -8.34 19.26 -0.30
CA LEU A 510 -7.05 18.84 -0.84
C LEU A 510 -7.04 17.35 -1.16
N ASP A 511 -7.70 16.54 -0.34
CA ASP A 511 -7.82 15.10 -0.54
C ASP A 511 -8.40 14.78 -1.93
N LEU A 512 -9.51 15.44 -2.30
CA LEU A 512 -10.17 15.28 -3.61
C LEU A 512 -9.32 15.69 -4.81
N LEU A 513 -8.42 16.65 -4.61
CA LEU A 513 -7.50 17.06 -5.67
C LEU A 513 -6.37 16.05 -5.87
N THR A 514 -6.15 15.13 -4.94
CA THR A 514 -5.05 14.16 -5.00
C THR A 514 -5.47 12.74 -5.39
N ASP A 515 -6.69 12.56 -5.90
CA ASP A 515 -7.24 11.27 -6.35
C ASP A 515 -6.59 10.68 -7.61
N SER A 516 -5.74 11.45 -8.30
CA SER A 516 -4.96 10.98 -9.44
C SER A 516 -3.46 11.21 -9.23
N PRO A 517 -2.59 10.29 -9.70
CA PRO A 517 -1.14 10.44 -9.60
C PRO A 517 -0.63 11.79 -10.12
N LEU A 518 -1.22 12.29 -11.21
CA LEU A 518 -0.80 13.55 -11.82
C LEU A 518 -1.06 14.77 -10.94
N LEU A 519 -2.28 14.90 -10.40
CA LEU A 519 -2.61 16.02 -9.53
C LEU A 519 -1.91 15.91 -8.17
N CYS A 520 -1.75 14.69 -7.64
CA CYS A 520 -0.96 14.46 -6.42
C CYS A 520 0.50 14.92 -6.62
N ALA A 521 1.12 14.62 -7.76
CA ALA A 521 2.46 15.12 -8.10
C ALA A 521 2.52 16.64 -8.18
N MET A 522 1.47 17.27 -8.69
CA MET A 522 1.36 18.73 -8.77
C MET A 522 1.24 19.37 -7.38
N ILE A 523 0.45 18.80 -6.49
CA ILE A 523 0.35 19.24 -5.09
C ILE A 523 1.68 19.04 -4.36
N CYS A 524 2.38 17.92 -4.57
CA CYS A 524 3.71 17.71 -4.01
C CYS A 524 4.72 18.78 -4.51
N ALA A 525 4.68 19.08 -5.80
CA ALA A 525 5.53 20.12 -6.40
C ALA A 525 5.24 21.50 -5.79
N LEU A 526 3.97 21.84 -5.65
CA LEU A 526 3.52 23.11 -5.06
C LEU A 526 3.93 23.22 -3.59
N HIS A 527 3.69 22.16 -2.80
CA HIS A 527 4.05 22.11 -1.39
C HIS A 527 5.56 22.28 -1.17
N ARG A 528 6.39 21.69 -2.04
CA ARG A 528 7.84 21.90 -2.01
C ARG A 528 8.23 23.34 -2.31
N GLU A 529 7.61 23.93 -3.31
CA GLU A 529 7.93 25.28 -3.76
C GLU A 529 7.64 26.35 -2.70
N TRP A 530 6.71 26.06 -1.79
CA TRP A 530 6.29 26.94 -0.71
C TRP A 530 6.84 26.51 0.67
N GLU A 531 7.94 25.75 0.70
CA GLU A 531 8.63 25.32 1.93
C GLU A 531 7.71 24.68 2.98
N GLY A 532 6.67 23.96 2.54
CA GLY A 532 5.76 23.22 3.42
C GLY A 532 4.43 23.89 3.75
N GLY A 533 4.14 25.07 3.18
CA GLY A 533 2.85 25.74 3.32
C GLY A 533 2.01 25.62 2.04
N LEU A 534 0.85 24.94 2.11
CA LEU A 534 -0.17 25.07 1.06
C LEU A 534 -1.16 26.18 1.43
N PRO A 535 -1.69 26.92 0.44
CA PRO A 535 -2.77 27.86 0.69
C PRO A 535 -3.99 27.17 1.31
N GLU A 536 -4.59 27.78 2.32
CA GLU A 536 -5.81 27.27 2.98
C GLU A 536 -7.04 27.34 2.05
N ARG A 537 -7.03 28.26 1.08
CA ARG A 537 -8.18 28.51 0.19
C ARG A 537 -8.04 27.83 -1.16
N LYS A 538 -9.14 27.20 -1.60
CA LYS A 538 -9.25 26.48 -2.87
C LYS A 538 -8.80 27.28 -4.11
N MET A 539 -9.20 28.55 -4.21
CA MET A 539 -8.84 29.39 -5.37
C MET A 539 -7.35 29.73 -5.42
N GLU A 540 -6.70 29.87 -4.26
CA GLU A 540 -5.28 30.17 -4.14
C GLU A 540 -4.44 28.95 -4.55
N VAL A 541 -4.90 27.73 -4.25
CA VAL A 541 -4.27 26.48 -4.71
C VAL A 541 -4.28 26.39 -6.24
N TYR A 542 -5.41 26.68 -6.89
CA TYR A 542 -5.51 26.66 -8.36
C TYR A 542 -4.67 27.73 -9.03
N GLU A 543 -4.70 28.96 -8.49
CA GLU A 543 -3.89 30.05 -9.02
C GLU A 543 -2.39 29.74 -8.91
N SER A 544 -1.97 29.22 -7.76
CA SER A 544 -0.56 28.86 -7.52
C SER A 544 -0.13 27.70 -8.43
N ALA A 545 -1.00 26.72 -8.66
CA ALA A 545 -0.74 25.63 -9.61
C ALA A 545 -0.62 26.13 -11.06
N LEU A 546 -1.48 27.06 -11.49
CA LEU A 546 -1.39 27.69 -12.81
C LEU A 546 -0.11 28.53 -12.96
N ASP A 547 0.29 29.27 -11.93
CA ASP A 547 1.53 30.05 -11.92
C ASP A 547 2.76 29.17 -12.08
N MET A 548 2.81 28.06 -11.35
CA MET A 548 3.86 27.07 -11.49
C MET A 548 3.92 26.52 -12.93
N LEU A 549 2.77 26.22 -13.54
CA LEU A 549 2.65 25.64 -14.88
C LEU A 549 3.04 26.61 -16.01
N LEU A 550 2.62 27.87 -15.91
CA LEU A 550 2.77 28.88 -16.98
C LEU A 550 4.11 29.64 -16.92
N LEU A 551 4.60 30.01 -15.73
CA LEU A 551 5.74 30.93 -15.61
C LEU A 551 7.10 30.22 -15.50
N ARG A 552 7.20 29.15 -14.70
CA ARG A 552 8.51 28.60 -14.28
C ARG A 552 9.03 27.48 -15.18
N ARG A 553 8.15 26.78 -15.90
CA ARG A 553 8.49 25.70 -16.86
C ARG A 553 9.34 26.20 -18.04
N ASP A 554 9.22 27.48 -18.36
CA ASP A 554 9.95 28.16 -19.44
C ASP A 554 11.45 28.35 -19.18
N LYS A 555 11.85 28.54 -17.91
CA LYS A 555 13.27 28.65 -17.54
C LYS A 555 13.99 27.30 -17.54
N GLN A 556 13.26 26.20 -17.33
CA GLN A 556 13.84 24.86 -17.19
C GLN A 556 13.96 24.08 -18.52
N ARG A 557 13.10 24.32 -19.52
CA ARG A 557 13.06 23.49 -20.74
C ARG A 557 13.95 23.94 -21.91
N ARG A 558 14.60 25.11 -21.87
CA ARG A 558 15.44 25.66 -22.99
C ARG A 558 14.82 25.45 -24.39
N ILE A 559 13.49 25.61 -24.53
CA ILE A 559 12.80 25.47 -25.83
C ILE A 559 12.98 26.76 -26.64
N ALA A 560 13.15 26.64 -27.96
CA ALA A 560 13.34 27.77 -28.86
C ALA A 560 12.16 28.75 -28.75
N ALA A 561 12.48 30.05 -28.63
CA ALA A 561 11.50 31.12 -28.64
C ALA A 561 10.67 31.09 -29.93
N LEU A 562 9.50 31.74 -29.93
CA LEU A 562 8.74 32.00 -31.15
C LEU A 562 9.65 32.74 -32.16
N PRO A 563 9.34 32.71 -33.48
CA PRO A 563 10.13 33.42 -34.50
C PRO A 563 10.49 34.86 -34.04
N GLU A 564 11.73 35.30 -34.31
CA GLU A 564 12.33 36.56 -33.83
C GLU A 564 12.72 36.63 -32.34
N GLY A 565 12.58 35.55 -31.56
CA GLY A 565 13.01 35.54 -30.15
C GLY A 565 11.95 36.04 -29.16
N ARG A 566 10.70 36.17 -29.59
CA ARG A 566 9.58 36.64 -28.74
C ARG A 566 9.07 35.53 -27.81
N GLN A 567 8.60 35.91 -26.63
CA GLN A 567 7.97 35.01 -25.65
C GLN A 567 6.60 35.55 -25.27
N LEU A 568 5.58 34.69 -25.25
CA LEU A 568 4.26 35.04 -24.72
C LEU A 568 4.36 35.21 -23.20
N GLY A 569 3.96 36.37 -22.69
CA GLY A 569 3.86 36.63 -21.25
C GLY A 569 2.73 35.83 -20.60
N ARG A 570 2.71 35.78 -19.26
CA ARG A 570 1.67 35.07 -18.48
C ARG A 570 0.26 35.49 -18.86
N GLU A 571 0.01 36.79 -18.93
CA GLU A 571 -1.32 37.33 -19.24
C GLU A 571 -1.75 36.97 -20.66
N GLU A 572 -0.82 36.98 -21.62
CA GLU A 572 -1.09 36.59 -23.01
C GLU A 572 -1.41 35.08 -23.12
N GLN A 573 -0.67 34.23 -22.39
CA GLN A 573 -0.95 32.79 -22.34
C GLN A 573 -2.30 32.49 -21.65
N LEU A 574 -2.60 33.18 -20.55
CA LEU A 574 -3.86 33.04 -19.84
C LEU A 574 -5.04 33.42 -20.74
N ALA A 575 -5.00 34.56 -21.42
CA ALA A 575 -6.08 35.00 -22.30
C ALA A 575 -6.40 33.97 -23.40
N LEU A 576 -5.36 33.35 -23.99
CA LEU A 576 -5.54 32.30 -25.00
C LEU A 576 -6.17 31.03 -24.40
N LEU A 577 -5.69 30.59 -23.23
CA LEU A 577 -6.21 29.41 -22.55
C LEU A 577 -7.64 29.61 -22.01
N GLN A 578 -7.94 30.79 -21.47
CA GLN A 578 -9.27 31.19 -21.02
C GLN A 578 -10.27 31.10 -22.16
N ARG A 579 -9.93 31.64 -23.33
CA ARG A 579 -10.79 31.58 -24.51
C ARG A 579 -11.09 30.15 -24.96
N MET A 580 -10.07 29.31 -25.01
CA MET A 580 -10.21 27.90 -25.38
C MET A 580 -11.06 27.12 -24.36
N ALA A 581 -10.82 27.34 -23.06
CA ALA A 581 -11.58 26.74 -21.98
C ALA A 581 -13.06 27.16 -22.01
N ALA A 582 -13.33 28.45 -22.16
CA ALA A 582 -14.68 28.99 -22.27
C ALA A 582 -15.44 28.41 -23.47
N TRP A 583 -14.78 28.27 -24.62
CA TRP A 583 -15.37 27.64 -25.80
C TRP A 583 -15.74 26.17 -25.55
N LEU A 584 -14.86 25.39 -24.92
CA LEU A 584 -15.15 23.99 -24.58
C LEU A 584 -16.35 23.87 -23.64
N VAL A 585 -16.40 24.70 -22.59
CA VAL A 585 -17.50 24.72 -21.61
C VAL A 585 -18.83 25.15 -22.26
N LEU A 586 -18.80 26.17 -23.12
CA LEU A 586 -19.99 26.64 -23.86
C LEU A 586 -20.61 25.56 -24.74
N ASN A 587 -19.78 24.68 -25.31
CA ASN A 587 -20.21 23.59 -26.18
C ASN A 587 -20.42 22.25 -25.43
N GLY A 588 -20.22 22.21 -24.11
CA GLY A 588 -20.34 20.98 -23.32
C GLY A 588 -19.31 19.92 -23.70
N GLN A 589 -18.13 20.34 -24.16
CA GLN A 589 -17.07 19.48 -24.66
C GLN A 589 -15.90 19.37 -23.67
N HIS A 590 -15.31 18.18 -23.58
CA HIS A 590 -14.05 17.93 -22.87
C HIS A 590 -12.84 17.92 -23.81
N GLU A 591 -13.07 17.64 -25.09
CA GLU A 591 -12.07 17.65 -26.15
C GLU A 591 -12.58 18.54 -27.29
N GLY A 592 -11.70 19.36 -27.87
CA GLY A 592 -12.01 20.24 -28.98
C GLY A 592 -11.18 19.92 -30.21
N ASP A 593 -11.70 20.26 -31.38
CA ASP A 593 -10.97 20.05 -32.64
C ASP A 593 -9.83 21.05 -32.81
N HIS A 594 -8.76 20.64 -33.49
CA HIS A 594 -7.58 21.45 -33.74
C HIS A 594 -7.94 22.73 -34.50
N GLU A 595 -8.84 22.65 -35.50
CA GLU A 595 -9.34 23.83 -36.21
C GLU A 595 -10.10 24.79 -35.28
N ASP A 596 -10.82 24.27 -34.29
CA ASP A 596 -11.50 25.10 -33.30
C ASP A 596 -10.54 25.81 -32.36
N ALA A 597 -9.47 25.14 -31.92
CA ALA A 597 -8.39 25.79 -31.19
C ALA A 597 -7.77 26.94 -32.00
N LEU A 598 -7.46 26.71 -33.28
CA LEU A 598 -6.91 27.73 -34.16
C LEU A 598 -7.87 28.92 -34.27
N ARG A 599 -9.17 28.68 -34.50
CA ARG A 599 -10.20 29.72 -34.55
C ARG A 599 -10.29 30.51 -33.25
N GLN A 600 -10.22 29.85 -32.09
CA GLN A 600 -10.25 30.56 -30.80
C GLN A 600 -8.99 31.41 -30.59
N ILE A 601 -7.82 30.91 -30.99
CA ILE A 601 -6.56 31.66 -30.92
C ILE A 601 -6.61 32.87 -31.86
N GLU A 602 -7.07 32.71 -33.11
CA GLU A 602 -7.20 33.79 -34.09
C GLU A 602 -8.08 34.95 -33.62
N GLN A 603 -9.07 34.68 -32.77
CA GLN A 603 -9.93 35.72 -32.20
C GLN A 603 -9.20 36.59 -31.18
N VAL A 604 -8.32 36.00 -30.36
CA VAL A 604 -7.58 36.70 -29.30
C VAL A 604 -6.30 37.33 -29.85
N LEU A 605 -5.67 36.69 -30.83
CA LEU A 605 -4.35 37.06 -31.36
C LEU A 605 -4.22 38.55 -31.70
N PRO A 606 -5.17 39.24 -32.37
CA PRO A 606 -5.05 40.66 -32.69
C PRO A 606 -4.96 41.59 -31.47
N SER A 607 -5.44 41.14 -30.31
CA SER A 607 -5.44 41.92 -29.07
C SER A 607 -4.12 41.77 -28.28
N LEU A 608 -3.26 40.81 -28.66
CA LEU A 608 -2.01 40.55 -27.97
C LEU A 608 -0.90 41.50 -28.45
N PRO A 609 -0.19 42.19 -27.55
CA PRO A 609 0.98 43.01 -27.90
C PRO A 609 2.00 42.25 -28.75
N ALA A 610 2.24 40.97 -28.44
CA ALA A 610 3.15 40.09 -29.19
C ALA A 610 2.74 39.88 -30.68
N ALA A 611 1.47 40.01 -31.03
CA ALA A 611 0.92 39.69 -32.35
C ALA A 611 1.07 40.77 -33.43
N HIS A 612 1.58 41.96 -33.08
CA HIS A 612 1.80 43.06 -34.04
C HIS A 612 2.88 42.77 -35.11
N GLY A 613 3.39 41.53 -35.19
CA GLY A 613 4.16 41.00 -36.31
C GLY A 613 3.85 39.52 -36.53
N SER A 614 3.01 39.21 -37.52
CA SER A 614 2.75 37.90 -38.16
C SER A 614 3.00 36.61 -37.35
N LEU A 615 2.53 36.53 -36.10
CA LEU A 615 2.43 35.24 -35.41
C LEU A 615 1.22 34.49 -35.98
N GLY A 616 1.41 33.23 -36.40
CA GLY A 616 0.32 32.38 -36.85
C GLY A 616 -0.33 31.64 -35.67
N ALA A 617 -1.65 31.45 -35.70
CA ALA A 617 -2.39 30.74 -34.65
C ALA A 617 -1.86 29.32 -34.39
N GLU A 618 -1.41 28.63 -35.43
CA GLU A 618 -0.80 27.29 -35.33
C GLU A 618 0.51 27.27 -34.55
N GLN A 619 1.31 28.34 -34.68
CA GLN A 619 2.56 28.47 -33.92
C GLN A 619 2.27 28.72 -32.45
N VAL A 620 1.23 29.51 -32.16
CA VAL A 620 0.78 29.81 -30.79
C VAL A 620 0.19 28.57 -30.13
N LEU A 621 -0.66 27.80 -30.82
CA LEU A 621 -1.24 26.56 -30.30
C LEU A 621 -0.15 25.56 -29.92
N ARG A 622 0.80 25.32 -30.84
CA ARG A 622 1.95 24.45 -30.58
C ARG A 622 2.77 24.93 -29.38
N HIS A 623 2.98 26.25 -29.26
CA HIS A 623 3.65 26.83 -28.12
C HIS A 623 2.92 26.56 -26.80
N LEU A 624 1.59 26.70 -26.77
CA LEU A 624 0.78 26.43 -25.58
C LEU A 624 0.83 24.96 -25.18
N VAL A 625 0.70 24.03 -26.13
CA VAL A 625 0.77 22.58 -25.86
C VAL A 625 2.15 22.18 -25.34
N GLU A 626 3.23 22.69 -25.94
CA GLU A 626 4.60 22.33 -25.56
C GLU A 626 5.05 22.93 -24.22
N ARG A 627 4.62 24.17 -23.90
CA ARG A 627 5.13 24.95 -22.77
C ARG A 627 4.24 24.93 -21.53
N THR A 628 2.93 25.14 -21.67
CA THR A 628 2.03 25.32 -20.52
C THR A 628 1.85 24.04 -19.73
N GLY A 629 1.84 22.89 -20.42
CA GLY A 629 1.51 21.61 -19.78
C GLY A 629 0.10 21.55 -19.20
N LEU A 630 -0.77 22.50 -19.55
CA LEU A 630 -2.19 22.51 -19.24
C LEU A 630 -3.03 21.94 -20.37
N LEU A 631 -2.50 21.96 -21.59
CA LEU A 631 -3.11 21.37 -22.78
C LEU A 631 -2.36 20.12 -23.23
N THR A 632 -3.12 19.12 -23.66
CA THR A 632 -2.61 17.90 -24.27
C THR A 632 -3.33 17.64 -25.58
N GLU A 633 -2.57 17.22 -26.59
CA GLU A 633 -3.15 16.68 -27.83
C GLU A 633 -3.58 15.24 -27.57
N THR A 634 -4.89 14.99 -27.53
CA THR A 634 -5.47 13.65 -27.34
C THR A 634 -5.39 12.84 -28.61
N SER A 635 -5.62 13.45 -29.78
CA SER A 635 -5.47 12.80 -31.08
C SER A 635 -4.67 13.68 -32.06
N VAL A 636 -4.56 13.24 -33.31
CA VAL A 636 -3.94 14.05 -34.39
C VAL A 636 -4.76 15.31 -34.70
N ALA A 637 -6.04 15.36 -34.32
CA ALA A 637 -6.95 16.45 -34.64
C ALA A 637 -7.68 17.05 -33.43
N THR A 638 -7.37 16.64 -32.20
CA THR A 638 -8.09 17.11 -31.00
C THR A 638 -7.16 17.51 -29.86
N PHE A 639 -7.59 18.47 -29.07
CA PHE A 639 -6.90 18.95 -27.88
C PHE A 639 -7.83 18.90 -26.65
N GLU A 640 -7.24 18.82 -25.47
CA GLU A 640 -7.97 18.91 -24.20
C GLU A 640 -7.14 19.60 -23.13
N PHE A 641 -7.79 19.93 -22.01
CA PHE A 641 -7.10 20.28 -20.79
C PHE A 641 -6.70 19.04 -19.99
N VAL A 642 -5.48 19.07 -19.42
CA VAL A 642 -4.90 17.99 -18.61
C VAL A 642 -5.81 17.57 -17.45
N HIS A 643 -6.58 18.51 -16.90
CA HIS A 643 -7.63 18.22 -15.94
C HIS A 643 -8.82 19.17 -16.10
N ARG A 644 -10.03 18.63 -16.00
CA ARG A 644 -11.29 19.39 -16.11
C ARG A 644 -11.38 20.57 -15.14
N THR A 645 -10.87 20.41 -13.92
CA THR A 645 -10.84 21.50 -12.93
C THR A 645 -10.11 22.75 -13.43
N PHE A 646 -9.03 22.61 -14.20
CA PHE A 646 -8.33 23.76 -14.78
C PHE A 646 -9.11 24.39 -15.94
N GLN A 647 -9.78 23.56 -16.76
CA GLN A 647 -10.71 24.04 -17.78
C GLN A 647 -11.83 24.87 -17.13
N ASP A 648 -12.48 24.34 -16.09
CA ASP A 648 -13.59 25.01 -15.42
C ASP A 648 -13.15 26.31 -14.74
N TYR A 649 -11.96 26.32 -14.13
CA TYR A 649 -11.36 27.52 -13.51
C TYR A 649 -11.07 28.62 -14.54
N LEU A 650 -10.43 28.28 -15.67
CA LEU A 650 -10.09 29.24 -16.72
C LEU A 650 -11.33 29.76 -17.45
N ALA A 651 -12.30 28.89 -17.72
CA ALA A 651 -13.59 29.28 -18.30
C ALA A 651 -14.35 30.22 -17.37
N ALA A 652 -14.41 29.90 -16.07
CA ALA A 652 -15.04 30.75 -15.07
C ALA A 652 -14.41 32.15 -15.03
N ARG A 653 -13.08 32.23 -15.17
CA ARG A 653 -12.37 33.50 -15.23
C ARG A 653 -12.72 34.32 -16.48
N GLU A 654 -12.77 33.71 -17.67
CA GLU A 654 -13.22 34.37 -18.92
C GLU A 654 -14.62 34.99 -18.75
N PHE A 655 -15.61 34.19 -18.33
CA PHE A 655 -16.98 34.65 -18.16
C PHE A 655 -17.09 35.80 -17.15
N MET A 656 -16.17 35.85 -16.21
CA MET A 656 -16.11 36.91 -15.21
C MET A 656 -15.51 38.20 -15.71
N GLU A 657 -14.48 38.14 -16.57
CA GLU A 657 -13.89 39.30 -17.22
C GLU A 657 -14.90 39.99 -18.14
N ASP A 658 -15.72 39.23 -18.87
CA ASP A 658 -16.82 39.72 -19.72
C ASP A 658 -18.08 40.12 -18.92
N ARG A 659 -18.11 39.86 -17.61
CA ARG A 659 -19.27 40.06 -16.72
C ARG A 659 -20.54 39.37 -17.19
N ASP A 660 -20.41 38.15 -17.70
CA ASP A 660 -21.48 37.31 -18.24
C ASP A 660 -22.37 36.68 -17.15
N PHE A 661 -22.80 37.48 -16.18
CA PHE A 661 -23.65 37.03 -15.07
C PHE A 661 -24.98 36.45 -15.53
N GLY A 662 -25.49 36.90 -16.69
CA GLY A 662 -26.72 36.38 -17.28
C GLY A 662 -26.55 34.94 -17.81
N LEU A 663 -25.41 34.66 -18.45
CA LEU A 663 -25.06 33.32 -18.93
C LEU A 663 -24.86 32.36 -17.76
N LEU A 664 -24.04 32.75 -16.78
CA LEU A 664 -23.76 31.94 -15.58
C LEU A 664 -25.05 31.62 -14.82
N ALA A 665 -25.92 32.62 -14.60
CA ALA A 665 -27.20 32.40 -13.93
C ALA A 665 -28.17 31.57 -14.78
N GLY A 666 -28.17 31.74 -16.11
CA GLY A 666 -29.01 30.97 -17.03
C GLY A 666 -28.58 29.51 -17.18
N ARG A 667 -27.28 29.21 -17.00
CA ARG A 667 -26.70 27.86 -17.08
C ARG A 667 -26.53 27.18 -15.71
N ALA A 668 -26.79 27.86 -14.59
CA ALA A 668 -26.67 27.29 -13.24
C ALA A 668 -27.55 26.06 -12.97
N ALA A 669 -28.55 25.81 -13.82
CA ALA A 669 -29.36 24.60 -13.83
C ALA A 669 -28.63 23.35 -14.35
N ASP A 670 -27.58 23.55 -15.15
CA ASP A 670 -26.79 22.50 -15.78
C ASP A 670 -25.69 22.02 -14.83
N GLU A 671 -25.62 20.70 -14.62
CA GLU A 671 -24.66 20.08 -13.73
C GLU A 671 -23.22 20.27 -14.19
N GLN A 672 -23.00 20.30 -15.51
CA GLN A 672 -21.66 20.50 -16.06
C GLN A 672 -21.08 21.88 -15.73
N TRP A 673 -21.94 22.84 -15.41
CA TRP A 673 -21.60 24.23 -15.08
C TRP A 673 -21.46 24.50 -13.59
N ALA A 674 -21.77 23.52 -12.73
CA ALA A 674 -21.79 23.73 -11.27
C ALA A 674 -20.45 24.25 -10.72
N ASP A 675 -19.34 23.64 -11.12
CA ASP A 675 -18.00 24.07 -10.68
C ASP A 675 -17.57 25.38 -11.33
N VAL A 676 -17.93 25.61 -12.59
CA VAL A 676 -17.69 26.88 -13.31
C VAL A 676 -18.36 28.04 -12.58
N VAL A 677 -19.61 27.88 -12.15
CA VAL A 677 -20.36 28.92 -11.42
C VAL A 677 -19.73 29.18 -10.04
N ARG A 678 -19.33 28.13 -9.31
CA ARG A 678 -18.66 28.28 -8.00
C ARG A 678 -17.32 29.01 -8.13
N MET A 679 -16.50 28.61 -9.09
CA MET A 679 -15.20 29.23 -9.36
C MET A 679 -15.36 30.68 -9.86
N ALA A 680 -16.41 30.97 -10.62
CA ALA A 680 -16.71 32.34 -11.08
C ALA A 680 -16.93 33.30 -9.90
N VAL A 681 -17.63 32.86 -8.85
CA VAL A 681 -17.77 33.66 -7.60
C VAL A 681 -16.42 33.89 -6.93
N GLY A 682 -15.52 32.91 -6.95
CA GLY A 682 -14.15 33.07 -6.48
C GLY A 682 -13.38 34.18 -7.21
N HIS A 683 -13.51 34.25 -8.53
CA HIS A 683 -12.87 35.26 -9.39
C HIS A 683 -13.51 36.65 -9.33
N CYS A 684 -14.77 36.76 -8.88
CA CYS A 684 -15.46 38.04 -8.79
C CYS A 684 -14.76 39.05 -7.87
N SER A 685 -14.85 40.34 -8.21
CA SER A 685 -14.62 41.43 -7.26
C SER A 685 -15.67 41.42 -6.14
N HIS A 686 -15.37 42.04 -4.98
CA HIS A 686 -16.34 42.13 -3.86
C HIS A 686 -17.72 42.64 -4.29
N ARG A 687 -17.78 43.64 -5.18
CA ARG A 687 -19.04 44.19 -5.70
C ARG A 687 -19.75 43.22 -6.65
N ASP A 688 -19.01 42.56 -7.53
CA ASP A 688 -19.57 41.67 -8.53
C ASP A 688 -20.03 40.33 -7.94
N ARG A 689 -19.41 39.87 -6.84
CA ARG A 689 -19.86 38.69 -6.06
C ARG A 689 -21.31 38.83 -5.65
N ALA A 690 -21.65 39.98 -5.06
CA ALA A 690 -23.01 40.26 -4.62
C ALA A 690 -24.00 40.33 -5.79
N VAL A 691 -23.58 40.85 -6.95
CA VAL A 691 -24.41 40.91 -8.16
C VAL A 691 -24.68 39.52 -8.72
N LEU A 692 -23.65 38.68 -8.85
CA LEU A 692 -23.77 37.32 -9.38
C LEU A 692 -24.63 36.44 -8.47
N LEU A 693 -24.40 36.46 -7.15
CA LEU A 693 -25.22 35.72 -6.19
C LEU A 693 -26.69 36.15 -6.26
N ARG A 694 -26.98 37.46 -6.30
CA ARG A 694 -28.35 37.95 -6.46
C ARG A 694 -28.97 37.57 -7.81
N ARG A 695 -28.19 37.50 -8.89
CA ARG A 695 -28.69 37.00 -10.18
C ARG A 695 -28.99 35.51 -10.16
N LEU A 696 -28.18 34.69 -9.48
CA LEU A 696 -28.47 33.27 -9.26
C LEU A 696 -29.78 33.10 -8.47
N LEU A 697 -29.95 33.87 -7.40
CA LEU A 697 -31.20 33.86 -6.62
C LEU A 697 -32.40 34.35 -7.46
N ALA A 698 -32.23 35.39 -8.28
CA ALA A 698 -33.28 35.85 -9.19
C ALA A 698 -33.64 34.80 -10.26
N ALA A 699 -32.64 34.09 -10.82
CA ALA A 699 -32.85 33.01 -11.76
C ALA A 699 -33.58 31.82 -11.11
N ALA A 700 -33.23 31.47 -9.86
CA ALA A 700 -33.95 30.47 -9.08
C ALA A 700 -35.42 30.87 -8.86
N ASN A 701 -35.70 32.15 -8.63
CA ASN A 701 -37.06 32.65 -8.40
C ASN A 701 -37.88 32.81 -9.68
N ALA A 702 -37.23 33.00 -10.84
CA ALA A 702 -37.89 33.10 -12.14
C ALA A 702 -38.10 31.74 -12.84
N GLY A 703 -37.44 30.67 -12.38
CA GLY A 703 -37.48 29.35 -13.01
C GLY A 703 -38.85 28.66 -12.94
N PRO A 704 -39.35 28.05 -14.03
CA PRO A 704 -40.70 27.47 -14.09
C PRO A 704 -40.85 26.14 -13.32
N GLN A 705 -39.75 25.51 -12.91
CA GLN A 705 -39.73 24.21 -12.25
C GLN A 705 -39.09 24.28 -10.85
N ALA A 706 -39.79 23.73 -9.85
CA ALA A 706 -39.35 23.77 -8.45
C ALA A 706 -38.01 23.06 -8.20
N ARG A 707 -37.70 22.00 -8.96
CA ARG A 707 -36.44 21.24 -8.85
C ARG A 707 -35.24 22.04 -9.36
N THR A 708 -35.39 22.71 -10.49
CA THR A 708 -34.34 23.57 -11.05
C THR A 708 -34.07 24.77 -10.15
N ALA A 709 -35.12 25.41 -9.62
CA ALA A 709 -34.99 26.49 -8.66
C ALA A 709 -34.24 26.06 -7.39
N ARG A 710 -34.51 24.83 -6.91
CA ARG A 710 -33.82 24.22 -5.76
C ARG A 710 -32.32 24.04 -6.02
N TRP A 711 -31.97 23.43 -7.14
CA TRP A 711 -30.57 23.22 -7.52
C TRP A 711 -29.80 24.55 -7.64
N ILE A 712 -30.38 25.57 -8.28
CA ILE A 712 -29.74 26.88 -8.41
C ILE A 712 -29.50 27.54 -7.03
N ARG A 713 -30.42 27.37 -6.07
CA ARG A 713 -30.23 27.86 -4.68
C ARG A 713 -29.09 27.12 -3.99
N LEU A 714 -28.98 25.81 -4.18
CA LEU A 714 -27.86 25.01 -3.65
C LEU A 714 -26.52 25.42 -4.27
N ILE A 715 -26.48 25.69 -5.57
CA ILE A 715 -25.28 26.22 -6.24
C ILE A 715 -24.93 27.60 -5.68
N ALA A 716 -25.91 28.50 -5.52
CA ALA A 716 -25.68 29.82 -4.93
C ALA A 716 -25.14 29.74 -3.49
N ALA A 717 -25.65 28.83 -2.66
CA ALA A 717 -25.13 28.56 -1.33
C ALA A 717 -23.73 27.93 -1.38
N GLY A 718 -23.50 26.98 -2.28
CA GLY A 718 -22.20 26.34 -2.49
C GLY A 718 -21.13 27.25 -3.09
N CYS A 719 -21.48 28.49 -3.45
CA CYS A 719 -20.54 29.55 -3.81
C CYS A 719 -20.01 30.32 -2.58
N LEU A 720 -20.66 30.23 -1.42
CA LEU A 720 -20.28 30.97 -0.21
C LEU A 720 -18.84 30.67 0.27
N PRO A 721 -18.36 29.41 0.27
CA PRO A 721 -16.96 29.14 0.63
C PRO A 721 -15.93 29.74 -0.35
N TYR A 722 -16.34 29.97 -1.60
CA TYR A 722 -15.49 30.63 -2.62
C TYR A 722 -15.50 32.16 -2.46
N ALA A 723 -16.48 32.70 -1.72
CA ALA A 723 -16.65 34.12 -1.48
C ALA A 723 -15.87 34.58 -0.23
N SER A 724 -14.55 34.69 -0.37
CA SER A 724 -13.63 35.07 0.72
C SER A 724 -13.96 36.39 1.42
N VAL A 725 -14.53 37.34 0.68
CA VAL A 725 -15.00 38.63 1.18
C VAL A 725 -16.38 38.85 0.57
N LEU A 726 -17.40 38.87 1.42
CA LEU A 726 -18.80 39.05 1.06
C LEU A 726 -19.51 39.84 2.18
N ASP A 727 -20.37 40.78 1.80
CA ASP A 727 -21.19 41.50 2.77
C ASP A 727 -22.13 40.54 3.50
N GLU A 728 -22.17 40.63 4.83
CA GLU A 728 -23.00 39.76 5.66
C GLU A 728 -24.48 39.81 5.27
N ALA A 729 -24.97 40.95 4.80
CA ALA A 729 -26.33 41.09 4.28
C ALA A 729 -26.60 40.18 3.06
N VAL A 730 -25.62 39.99 2.17
CA VAL A 730 -25.76 39.10 1.00
C VAL A 730 -25.64 37.64 1.43
N ARG A 731 -24.73 37.33 2.35
CA ARG A 731 -24.61 35.98 2.94
C ARG A 731 -25.94 35.57 3.59
N ALA A 732 -26.51 36.44 4.41
CA ALA A 732 -27.82 36.26 5.02
C ALA A 732 -28.95 36.15 3.97
N GLU A 733 -28.92 36.90 2.87
CA GLU A 733 -29.89 36.82 1.77
C GLU A 733 -29.87 35.43 1.10
N VAL A 734 -28.69 34.89 0.81
CA VAL A 734 -28.51 33.54 0.24
C VAL A 734 -29.02 32.46 1.20
N LEU A 735 -28.61 32.54 2.47
CA LEU A 735 -29.06 31.59 3.50
C LEU A 735 -30.57 31.67 3.76
N ALA A 736 -31.16 32.88 3.74
CA ALA A 736 -32.59 33.07 3.90
C ALA A 736 -33.40 32.44 2.76
N GLN A 737 -32.88 32.43 1.52
CA GLN A 737 -33.51 31.77 0.38
C GLN A 737 -33.37 30.24 0.44
N LEU A 738 -32.32 29.73 1.10
CA LEU A 738 -32.14 28.30 1.35
C LEU A 738 -33.09 27.79 2.44
N ARG A 739 -33.42 28.62 3.44
CA ARG A 739 -34.24 28.22 4.60
C ARG A 739 -35.59 27.58 4.24
N PRO A 740 -36.47 28.13 3.37
CA PRO A 740 -37.74 27.49 3.00
C PRO A 740 -37.56 26.11 2.33
N MET A 741 -36.46 25.93 1.61
CA MET A 741 -36.11 24.66 1.01
C MET A 741 -35.69 23.65 2.08
N LEU A 742 -34.85 24.06 3.04
CA LEU A 742 -34.41 23.21 4.14
C LEU A 742 -35.57 22.84 5.09
N GLN A 743 -36.56 23.74 5.28
CA GLN A 743 -37.79 23.46 6.03
C GLN A 743 -38.62 22.32 5.42
N LEU A 744 -38.66 22.24 4.09
CA LEU A 744 -39.39 21.24 3.33
C LEU A 744 -38.48 20.12 2.81
N PHE A 745 -37.30 19.96 3.41
CA PHE A 745 -36.35 18.94 2.99
C PHE A 745 -36.90 17.57 3.41
N PRO A 746 -37.12 16.63 2.47
CA PRO A 746 -37.77 15.37 2.75
C PRO A 746 -36.88 14.44 3.58
N HIS A 747 -37.49 13.60 4.42
CA HIS A 747 -36.79 12.58 5.21
C HIS A 747 -36.20 11.50 4.29
N GLU A 748 -35.06 10.93 4.68
CA GLU A 748 -34.23 10.04 3.84
C GLU A 748 -34.96 8.76 3.37
N GLU A 749 -35.97 8.32 4.12
CA GLU A 749 -36.71 7.08 3.86
C GLU A 749 -37.90 7.24 2.89
N GLU A 750 -38.34 8.48 2.58
CA GLU A 750 -39.59 8.71 1.83
C GLU A 750 -39.45 8.98 0.33
N ALA A 751 -38.26 9.26 -0.23
CA ALA A 751 -38.14 9.41 -1.69
C ALA A 751 -36.70 9.40 -2.22
N ALA A 752 -36.57 8.78 -3.40
CA ALA A 752 -35.47 8.93 -4.35
C ALA A 752 -35.05 10.40 -4.55
N TYR A 753 -33.94 10.82 -3.93
CA TYR A 753 -33.20 12.01 -4.32
C TYR A 753 -31.81 11.63 -4.82
N GLU A 754 -31.30 12.41 -5.77
CA GLU A 754 -29.99 12.20 -6.37
C GLU A 754 -28.88 12.59 -5.38
N PRO A 755 -27.82 11.77 -5.24
CA PRO A 755 -26.65 12.04 -4.39
C PRO A 755 -26.04 13.46 -4.51
N ARG A 756 -26.25 14.12 -5.64
CA ARG A 756 -25.74 15.46 -5.95
C ARG A 756 -26.28 16.60 -5.08
N GLU A 757 -27.54 16.56 -4.62
CA GLU A 757 -28.08 17.66 -3.79
C GLU A 757 -27.44 17.69 -2.40
N TRP A 758 -27.21 16.52 -1.81
CA TRP A 758 -26.47 16.39 -0.55
C TRP A 758 -25.05 16.91 -0.68
N GLN A 759 -24.36 16.58 -1.77
CA GLN A 759 -23.02 17.08 -2.04
C GLN A 759 -22.99 18.61 -2.16
N ALA A 760 -23.96 19.19 -2.88
CA ALA A 760 -24.05 20.64 -3.00
C ALA A 760 -24.30 21.32 -1.64
N LEU A 761 -25.06 20.69 -0.75
CA LEU A 761 -25.33 21.19 0.60
C LEU A 761 -24.11 21.05 1.53
N TYR A 762 -23.39 19.93 1.49
CA TYR A 762 -22.15 19.76 2.24
C TYR A 762 -21.05 20.72 1.77
N ALA A 763 -21.01 21.02 0.48
CA ALA A 763 -20.10 22.00 -0.09
C ALA A 763 -20.35 23.43 0.39
N VAL A 764 -21.42 23.72 1.15
CA VAL A 764 -21.62 25.03 1.79
C VAL A 764 -20.77 25.16 3.07
N GLY A 765 -20.49 24.06 3.77
CA GLY A 765 -19.64 24.05 4.96
C GLY A 765 -20.13 24.91 6.12
N GLU A 766 -19.20 25.52 6.85
CA GLU A 766 -19.44 26.34 8.06
C GLU A 766 -20.38 27.52 7.84
N ASP A 767 -20.57 27.96 6.59
CA ASP A 767 -21.54 29.01 6.25
C ASP A 767 -22.99 28.64 6.56
N LEU A 768 -23.29 27.35 6.78
CA LEU A 768 -24.60 26.91 7.25
C LEU A 768 -24.79 27.12 8.76
N LEU A 769 -23.73 27.25 9.56
CA LEU A 769 -23.83 27.34 11.03
C LEU A 769 -24.88 28.37 11.50
N PRO A 770 -25.01 29.59 10.95
CA PRO A 770 -26.05 30.54 11.39
C PRO A 770 -27.50 30.03 11.28
N LEU A 771 -27.78 29.06 10.41
CA LEU A 771 -29.10 28.41 10.29
C LEU A 771 -29.28 27.21 11.23
N LEU A 772 -28.17 26.65 11.71
CA LEU A 772 -28.09 25.42 12.50
C LEU A 772 -27.96 25.76 14.00
N THR A 773 -28.97 26.45 14.52
CA THR A 773 -29.05 26.84 15.93
C THR A 773 -30.05 25.96 16.70
N PRO A 774 -29.93 25.88 18.04
CA PRO A 774 -30.88 25.12 18.86
C PRO A 774 -32.32 25.57 18.70
N ASP A 775 -32.57 26.86 18.48
CA ASP A 775 -33.90 27.45 18.31
C ASP A 775 -34.39 27.50 16.85
N THR A 776 -33.78 26.72 15.96
CA THR A 776 -34.11 26.71 14.53
C THR A 776 -35.51 26.13 14.26
N ASP A 777 -36.10 26.59 13.15
CA ASP A 777 -37.35 26.11 12.57
C ASP A 777 -37.15 25.03 11.49
N LEU A 778 -35.89 24.63 11.27
CA LEU A 778 -35.51 23.56 10.35
C LEU A 778 -35.79 22.17 10.92
N PRO A 779 -35.95 21.14 10.07
CA PRO A 779 -36.08 19.76 10.51
C PRO A 779 -34.84 19.33 11.30
N LEU A 780 -35.04 18.91 12.54
CA LEU A 780 -33.94 18.62 13.47
C LEU A 780 -33.01 17.50 12.96
N TRP A 781 -33.55 16.51 12.25
CA TRP A 781 -32.77 15.43 11.63
C TRP A 781 -31.77 15.96 10.59
N LEU A 782 -32.16 16.96 9.79
CA LEU A 782 -31.32 17.59 8.77
C LEU A 782 -30.21 18.41 9.42
N VAL A 783 -30.57 19.15 10.47
CA VAL A 783 -29.63 19.99 11.23
C VAL A 783 -28.54 19.14 11.86
N VAL A 784 -28.93 18.04 12.50
CA VAL A 784 -28.01 17.06 13.10
C VAL A 784 -27.02 16.52 12.07
N ARG A 785 -27.50 16.09 10.90
CA ARG A 785 -26.64 15.52 9.85
C ARG A 785 -25.64 16.53 9.27
N LEU A 786 -26.06 17.78 9.13
CA LEU A 786 -25.16 18.84 8.64
C LEU A 786 -24.08 19.17 9.67
N LEU A 787 -24.42 19.24 10.95
CA LEU A 787 -23.44 19.47 12.02
C LEU A 787 -22.45 18.32 12.16
N GLU A 788 -22.91 17.07 12.02
CA GLU A 788 -22.04 15.88 11.99
C GLU A 788 -20.96 16.00 10.90
N ARG A 789 -21.40 16.32 9.67
CA ARG A 789 -20.49 16.35 8.52
C ARG A 789 -19.50 17.52 8.57
N MET A 790 -19.89 18.65 9.14
CA MET A 790 -19.00 19.81 9.32
C MET A 790 -17.91 19.53 10.36
N GLY A 791 -18.27 18.90 11.48
CA GLY A 791 -17.33 18.66 12.58
C GLY A 791 -16.84 19.95 13.26
N GLY A 792 -15.88 19.81 14.17
CA GLY A 792 -15.30 20.94 14.90
C GLY A 792 -16.02 21.31 16.21
N PRO A 793 -15.38 22.12 17.07
CA PRO A 793 -15.88 22.40 18.43
C PRO A 793 -17.20 23.18 18.43
N GLU A 794 -17.38 24.15 17.54
CA GLU A 794 -18.61 24.94 17.48
C GLU A 794 -19.81 24.13 16.98
N ALA A 795 -19.60 23.21 16.04
CA ALA A 795 -20.64 22.30 15.57
C ALA A 795 -21.04 21.30 16.68
N LEU A 796 -20.07 20.81 17.46
CA LEU A 796 -20.31 19.93 18.60
C LEU A 796 -21.14 20.63 19.69
N ASP A 797 -20.79 21.86 20.06
CA ASP A 797 -21.55 22.64 21.05
C ASP A 797 -23.02 22.82 20.63
N ARG A 798 -23.26 23.10 19.34
CA ARG A 798 -24.60 23.22 18.78
C ARG A 798 -25.35 21.89 18.76
N LEU A 799 -24.68 20.78 18.41
CA LEU A 799 -25.24 19.43 18.47
C LEU A 799 -25.72 19.07 19.89
N VAL A 800 -24.93 19.40 20.92
CA VAL A 800 -25.28 19.19 22.33
C VAL A 800 -26.55 19.96 22.70
N ALA A 801 -26.61 21.25 22.35
CA ALA A 801 -27.76 22.10 22.64
C ALA A 801 -29.02 21.66 21.88
N ILE A 802 -28.88 21.18 20.64
CA ILE A 802 -30.00 20.63 19.86
C ILE A 802 -30.50 19.31 20.45
N ASN A 803 -29.58 18.42 20.88
CA ASN A 803 -29.96 17.13 21.46
C ASN A 803 -30.76 17.32 22.77
N THR A 804 -30.34 18.24 23.62
CA THR A 804 -31.08 18.57 24.86
C THR A 804 -32.49 19.09 24.58
N ARG A 805 -32.67 19.90 23.53
CA ARG A 805 -34.00 20.35 23.07
C ARG A 805 -34.85 19.21 22.51
N ILE A 806 -34.30 18.37 21.62
CA ILE A 806 -35.02 17.22 21.03
C ILE A 806 -35.50 16.25 22.12
N ALA A 807 -34.66 16.01 23.13
CA ALA A 807 -35.00 15.18 24.28
C ALA A 807 -36.17 15.76 25.11
N ALA A 808 -36.32 17.08 25.14
CA ALA A 808 -37.41 17.77 25.83
C ALA A 808 -38.71 17.85 25.00
N GLU A 809 -38.62 17.93 23.67
CA GLU A 809 -39.77 18.26 22.80
C GLU A 809 -40.38 17.07 22.01
N GLN A 810 -39.60 16.09 21.56
CA GLN A 810 -40.00 15.20 20.44
C GLN A 810 -39.69 13.70 20.63
N GLY A 811 -39.73 13.17 21.86
CA GLY A 811 -39.39 11.76 22.13
C GLY A 811 -39.87 10.76 21.04
N GLY A 812 -38.94 9.94 20.51
CA GLY A 812 -39.19 9.12 19.31
C GLY A 812 -37.94 8.95 18.43
N GLN A 813 -38.11 8.59 17.16
CA GLN A 813 -36.99 8.38 16.22
C GLN A 813 -36.09 9.60 15.95
N PRO A 814 -36.58 10.85 15.91
CA PRO A 814 -35.71 12.03 15.78
C PRO A 814 -34.73 12.19 16.96
N ALA A 815 -35.16 11.80 18.17
CA ALA A 815 -34.29 11.78 19.34
C ALA A 815 -33.23 10.67 19.26
N LEU A 816 -33.51 9.59 18.52
CA LEU A 816 -32.59 8.51 18.29
C LEU A 816 -31.45 8.92 17.37
N ALA A 817 -31.77 9.43 16.17
CA ALA A 817 -30.78 9.89 15.21
C ALA A 817 -29.87 11.01 15.78
N SER A 818 -30.45 11.94 16.54
CA SER A 818 -29.67 13.00 17.20
C SER A 818 -28.70 12.47 18.25
N ARG A 819 -29.08 11.45 19.02
CA ARG A 819 -28.20 10.81 20.01
C ARG A 819 -27.11 9.98 19.37
N GLU A 820 -27.39 9.35 18.23
CA GLU A 820 -26.39 8.59 17.49
C GLU A 820 -25.25 9.50 17.00
N VAL A 821 -25.62 10.63 16.40
CA VAL A 821 -24.64 11.63 15.95
C VAL A 821 -23.86 12.23 17.10
N LEU A 822 -24.51 12.54 18.23
CA LEU A 822 -23.81 13.08 19.40
C LEU A 822 -22.81 12.06 19.99
N ALA A 823 -23.24 10.80 20.13
CA ALA A 823 -22.38 9.73 20.60
C ALA A 823 -21.16 9.54 19.69
N ARG A 824 -21.38 9.53 18.37
CA ARG A 824 -20.31 9.41 17.37
C ARG A 824 -19.34 10.59 17.42
N ALA A 825 -19.84 11.81 17.61
CA ALA A 825 -19.01 13.00 17.73
C ALA A 825 -18.11 12.97 18.98
N TYR A 826 -18.64 12.52 20.13
CA TYR A 826 -17.83 12.30 21.33
C TYR A 826 -16.78 11.19 21.14
N GLN A 827 -17.12 10.10 20.45
CA GLN A 827 -16.16 9.05 20.11
C GLN A 827 -15.04 9.57 19.21
N GLN A 828 -15.35 10.34 18.17
CA GLN A 828 -14.36 10.95 17.27
C GLN A 828 -13.46 11.97 17.99
N ALA A 829 -14.02 12.70 18.97
CA ALA A 829 -13.25 13.59 19.83
C ALA A 829 -12.40 12.85 20.88
N GLY A 830 -12.56 11.54 21.02
CA GLY A 830 -11.90 10.72 22.05
C GLY A 830 -12.41 10.95 23.47
N ASP A 831 -13.54 11.68 23.64
CA ASP A 831 -14.13 11.96 24.95
C ASP A 831 -15.05 10.82 25.40
N LEU A 832 -14.43 9.72 25.82
CA LEU A 832 -15.15 8.52 26.28
C LEU A 832 -16.04 8.79 27.51
N ALA A 833 -15.72 9.82 28.31
CA ALA A 833 -16.49 10.17 29.48
C ALA A 833 -17.89 10.70 29.12
N GLN A 834 -18.02 11.40 27.98
CA GLN A 834 -19.30 11.84 27.44
C GLN A 834 -19.89 10.85 26.43
N ALA A 835 -19.05 10.10 25.70
CA ALA A 835 -19.51 9.12 24.72
C ALA A 835 -20.31 7.97 25.35
N ILE A 836 -19.83 7.38 26.46
CA ILE A 836 -20.49 6.22 27.09
C ILE A 836 -21.91 6.57 27.56
N PRO A 837 -22.16 7.65 28.34
CA PRO A 837 -23.52 8.04 28.71
C PRO A 837 -24.42 8.32 27.51
N ALA A 838 -23.89 8.95 26.45
CA ALA A 838 -24.65 9.21 25.22
C ALA A 838 -25.05 7.91 24.51
N LEU A 839 -24.13 6.93 24.43
CA LEU A 839 -24.37 5.60 23.88
C LEU A 839 -25.35 4.78 24.72
N GLU A 840 -25.31 4.88 26.05
CA GLU A 840 -26.28 4.21 26.93
C GLU A 840 -27.71 4.74 26.70
N GLN A 841 -27.84 6.07 26.55
CA GLN A 841 -29.12 6.69 26.23
C GLN A 841 -29.61 6.34 24.82
N LEU A 842 -28.69 6.22 23.85
CA LEU A 842 -28.99 5.78 22.50
C LEU A 842 -29.50 4.33 22.50
N VAL A 843 -28.80 3.42 23.17
CA VAL A 843 -29.20 2.01 23.30
C VAL A 843 -30.57 1.91 23.95
N ALA A 844 -30.79 2.55 25.10
CA ALA A 844 -32.07 2.51 25.80
C ALA A 844 -33.23 3.02 24.92
N LEU A 845 -33.01 4.10 24.17
CA LEU A 845 -34.02 4.65 23.27
C LEU A 845 -34.26 3.74 22.05
N SER A 846 -33.20 3.21 21.44
CA SER A 846 -33.29 2.30 20.27
C SER A 846 -34.03 1.01 20.62
N GLU A 847 -33.75 0.43 21.79
CA GLU A 847 -34.46 -0.75 22.29
C GLU A 847 -35.94 -0.47 22.54
N GLN A 848 -36.28 0.71 23.10
CA GLN A 848 -37.66 1.10 23.34
C GLN A 848 -38.45 1.30 22.04
N LEU A 849 -37.83 1.89 21.02
CA LEU A 849 -38.52 2.29 19.78
C LEU A 849 -38.56 1.19 18.73
N MET A 850 -37.45 0.47 18.54
CA MET A 850 -37.24 -0.47 17.43
C MET A 850 -37.08 -1.91 17.90
N GLY A 851 -36.96 -2.11 19.21
CA GLY A 851 -36.68 -3.41 19.82
C GLY A 851 -35.21 -3.79 19.71
N GLN A 852 -34.84 -4.81 20.50
CA GLN A 852 -33.47 -5.33 20.58
C GLN A 852 -32.97 -5.99 19.28
N GLY A 853 -33.91 -6.38 18.41
CA GLY A 853 -33.67 -7.10 17.16
C GLY A 853 -33.22 -6.24 15.97
N HIS A 854 -33.39 -4.91 16.06
CA HIS A 854 -33.15 -4.01 14.94
C HIS A 854 -31.64 -3.87 14.65
N PRO A 855 -31.20 -3.82 13.37
CA PRO A 855 -29.80 -3.61 13.00
C PRO A 855 -29.17 -2.37 13.65
N ASP A 856 -29.88 -1.24 13.69
CA ASP A 856 -29.37 -0.01 14.29
C ASP A 856 -29.26 -0.08 15.82
N THR A 857 -30.20 -0.77 16.48
CA THR A 857 -30.11 -1.07 17.92
C THR A 857 -28.89 -1.96 18.20
N PHE A 858 -28.60 -2.88 17.29
CA PHE A 858 -27.43 -3.75 17.38
C PHE A 858 -26.13 -2.95 17.22
N ASP A 859 -26.02 -2.07 16.22
CA ASP A 859 -24.84 -1.20 16.01
C ASP A 859 -24.61 -0.28 17.21
N ALA A 860 -25.66 0.35 17.74
CA ALA A 860 -25.58 1.18 18.94
C ALA A 860 -25.06 0.39 20.16
N ARG A 861 -25.53 -0.85 20.35
CA ARG A 861 -25.06 -1.73 21.43
C ARG A 861 -23.61 -2.17 21.23
N LEU A 862 -23.20 -2.41 19.99
CA LEU A 862 -21.82 -2.78 19.65
C LEU A 862 -20.86 -1.62 19.95
N ARG A 863 -21.19 -0.41 19.48
CA ARG A 863 -20.42 0.81 19.78
C ARG A 863 -20.34 1.10 21.28
N LEU A 864 -21.40 0.84 22.03
CA LEU A 864 -21.38 0.94 23.49
C LEU A 864 -20.38 -0.05 24.09
N ALA A 865 -20.36 -1.30 23.63
CA ALA A 865 -19.40 -2.30 24.09
C ALA A 865 -17.95 -1.91 23.75
N ASP A 866 -17.72 -1.34 22.56
CA ASP A 866 -16.42 -0.79 22.14
C ASP A 866 -15.97 0.36 23.05
N ALA A 867 -16.83 1.35 23.31
CA ALA A 867 -16.48 2.48 24.18
C ALA A 867 -16.17 2.03 25.63
N TYR A 868 -16.86 1.00 26.13
CA TYR A 868 -16.52 0.36 27.40
C TYR A 868 -15.17 -0.37 27.35
N LEU A 869 -14.81 -0.98 26.23
CA LEU A 869 -13.50 -1.62 26.04
C LEU A 869 -12.38 -0.56 26.00
N GLU A 870 -12.54 0.48 25.18
CA GLU A 870 -11.57 1.58 25.02
C GLU A 870 -11.32 2.36 26.32
N SER A 871 -12.34 2.50 27.16
CA SER A 871 -12.19 3.11 28.50
C SER A 871 -11.50 2.18 29.52
N GLY A 872 -11.22 0.92 29.14
CA GLY A 872 -10.65 -0.11 30.00
C GLY A 872 -11.66 -0.71 30.98
N ALA A 873 -12.94 -0.38 30.89
CA ALA A 873 -14.01 -0.86 31.76
C ALA A 873 -14.52 -2.26 31.33
N LEU A 874 -13.62 -3.25 31.37
CA LEU A 874 -13.84 -4.62 30.90
C LEU A 874 -15.06 -5.32 31.53
N ALA A 875 -15.34 -5.07 32.81
CA ALA A 875 -16.52 -5.60 33.50
C ALA A 875 -17.84 -5.10 32.89
N GLY A 876 -17.83 -3.93 32.23
CA GLY A 876 -18.94 -3.40 31.47
C GLY A 876 -18.96 -3.88 30.01
N ALA A 877 -17.79 -4.06 29.39
CA ALA A 877 -17.66 -4.47 27.99
C ALA A 877 -18.05 -5.94 27.74
N LEU A 878 -17.48 -6.87 28.52
CA LEU A 878 -17.61 -8.32 28.26
C LEU A 878 -19.07 -8.81 28.27
N PRO A 879 -19.91 -8.50 29.27
CA PRO A 879 -21.30 -8.97 29.27
C PRO A 879 -22.10 -8.43 28.08
N ARG A 880 -21.79 -7.22 27.61
CA ARG A 880 -22.46 -6.61 26.46
C ARG A 880 -22.10 -7.33 25.16
N TYR A 881 -20.82 -7.65 24.95
CA TYR A 881 -20.39 -8.47 23.83
C TYR A 881 -20.95 -9.89 23.88
N GLU A 882 -20.97 -10.53 25.04
CA GLU A 882 -21.57 -11.87 25.22
C GLU A 882 -23.05 -11.87 24.88
N GLN A 883 -23.80 -10.84 25.31
CA GLN A 883 -25.20 -10.69 24.98
C GLN A 883 -25.41 -10.41 23.49
N LEU A 884 -24.59 -9.56 22.87
CA LEU A 884 -24.63 -9.30 21.43
C LEU A 884 -24.37 -10.57 20.61
N LEU A 885 -23.40 -11.38 21.03
CA LEU A 885 -23.10 -12.65 20.38
C LEU A 885 -24.27 -13.62 20.48
N ALA A 886 -24.86 -13.77 21.67
CA ALA A 886 -26.03 -14.63 21.87
C ALA A 886 -27.23 -14.19 21.02
N ASP A 887 -27.45 -12.87 20.93
CA ASP A 887 -28.52 -12.28 20.14
C ASP A 887 -28.31 -12.49 18.62
N ALA A 888 -27.07 -12.36 18.14
CA ALA A 888 -26.71 -12.60 16.74
C ALA A 888 -26.80 -14.09 16.36
N GLU A 889 -26.38 -14.99 17.26
CA GLU A 889 -26.51 -16.44 17.09
C GLU A 889 -27.98 -16.86 16.99
N ALA A 890 -28.86 -16.27 17.82
CA ALA A 890 -30.29 -16.53 17.78
C ALA A 890 -30.97 -16.09 16.46
N ARG A 891 -30.40 -15.09 15.76
CA ARG A 891 -30.93 -14.54 14.50
C ARG A 891 -30.33 -15.16 13.24
N ALA A 892 -29.31 -16.01 13.39
CA ALA A 892 -28.51 -16.57 12.28
C ALA A 892 -27.91 -15.50 11.33
N ALA A 893 -27.53 -14.34 11.87
CA ALA A 893 -26.93 -13.25 11.09
C ALA A 893 -25.42 -13.48 10.90
N ALA A 894 -25.04 -14.20 9.84
CA ALA A 894 -23.67 -14.68 9.62
C ALA A 894 -22.59 -13.57 9.54
N VAL A 895 -22.93 -12.37 9.03
CA VAL A 895 -21.98 -11.25 8.91
C VAL A 895 -21.69 -10.62 10.26
N ASP A 896 -22.73 -10.37 11.06
CA ASP A 896 -22.62 -9.79 12.41
C ASP A 896 -21.82 -10.72 13.34
N LEU A 897 -21.96 -12.04 13.16
CA LEU A 897 -21.26 -13.04 13.96
C LEU A 897 -19.73 -12.98 13.83
N LEU A 898 -19.20 -12.75 12.62
CA LEU A 898 -17.75 -12.67 12.42
C LEU A 898 -17.17 -11.44 13.15
N GLU A 899 -17.83 -10.29 13.04
CA GLU A 899 -17.38 -9.05 13.68
C GLU A 899 -17.46 -9.14 15.21
N ILE A 900 -18.60 -9.58 15.76
CA ILE A 900 -18.77 -9.69 17.22
C ILE A 900 -17.77 -10.66 17.81
N ARG A 901 -17.55 -11.83 17.20
CA ARG A 901 -16.57 -12.79 17.74
C ARG A 901 -15.16 -12.25 17.69
N SER A 902 -14.83 -11.50 16.64
CA SER A 902 -13.54 -10.84 16.52
C SER A 902 -13.32 -9.81 17.63
N ARG A 903 -14.33 -8.96 17.90
CA ARG A 903 -14.30 -7.94 18.96
C ARG A 903 -14.35 -8.54 20.37
N LEU A 904 -15.24 -9.50 20.63
CA LEU A 904 -15.33 -10.23 21.90
C LEU A 904 -14.03 -11.00 22.17
N GLY A 905 -13.43 -11.60 21.15
CA GLY A 905 -12.14 -12.27 21.26
C GLY A 905 -11.05 -11.30 21.70
N ALA A 906 -10.98 -10.11 21.09
CA ALA A 906 -10.05 -9.06 21.49
C ALA A 906 -10.32 -8.59 22.93
N ALA A 907 -11.59 -8.38 23.30
CA ALA A 907 -11.96 -8.03 24.66
C ALA A 907 -11.60 -9.12 25.69
N TYR A 908 -11.70 -10.40 25.33
CA TYR A 908 -11.21 -11.49 26.17
C TYR A 908 -9.68 -11.50 26.28
N LEU A 909 -8.94 -11.10 25.24
CA LEU A 909 -7.48 -10.94 25.34
C LEU A 909 -7.09 -9.82 26.28
N GLU A 910 -7.72 -8.65 26.14
CA GLU A 910 -7.50 -7.52 27.05
C GLU A 910 -7.92 -7.84 28.50
N ALA A 911 -8.90 -8.73 28.68
CA ALA A 911 -9.28 -9.24 29.99
C ALA A 911 -8.45 -10.43 30.46
N GLY A 912 -7.43 -10.86 29.72
CA GLY A 912 -6.61 -12.03 30.05
C GLY A 912 -7.40 -13.34 30.14
N ALA A 913 -8.63 -13.38 29.61
CA ALA A 913 -9.52 -14.53 29.58
C ALA A 913 -9.15 -15.49 28.43
N LEU A 914 -7.88 -15.88 28.38
CA LEU A 914 -7.25 -16.64 27.30
C LEU A 914 -7.98 -17.96 26.98
N GLY A 915 -8.51 -18.64 28.01
CA GLY A 915 -9.30 -19.87 27.86
C GLY A 915 -10.64 -19.68 27.15
N ARG A 916 -11.15 -18.44 27.04
CA ARG A 916 -12.32 -18.09 26.22
C ARG A 916 -11.93 -17.50 24.88
N ALA A 917 -10.85 -16.69 24.83
CA ALA A 917 -10.37 -16.06 23.61
C ALA A 917 -9.91 -17.06 22.54
N LEU A 918 -9.07 -18.03 22.92
CA LEU A 918 -8.51 -19.02 21.99
C LEU A 918 -9.57 -19.81 21.21
N PRO A 919 -10.53 -20.52 21.85
CA PRO A 919 -11.54 -21.28 21.11
C PRO A 919 -12.48 -20.38 20.30
N LEU A 920 -12.68 -19.12 20.72
CA LEU A 920 -13.49 -18.16 19.98
C LEU A 920 -12.82 -17.75 18.66
N PHE A 921 -11.51 -17.48 18.68
CA PHE A 921 -10.75 -17.20 17.46
C PHE A 921 -10.63 -18.42 16.55
N GLU A 922 -10.42 -19.62 17.09
CA GLU A 922 -10.43 -20.86 16.29
C GLU A 922 -11.75 -21.03 15.53
N ARG A 923 -12.88 -20.77 16.20
CA ARG A 923 -14.20 -20.82 15.58
C ARG A 923 -14.39 -19.69 14.55
N LEU A 924 -13.95 -18.47 14.86
CA LEU A 924 -14.01 -17.34 13.95
C LEU A 924 -13.27 -17.62 12.63
N ILE A 925 -12.09 -18.23 12.71
CA ILE A 925 -11.28 -18.57 11.54
C ILE A 925 -12.02 -19.58 10.66
N ALA A 926 -12.54 -20.67 11.24
CA ALA A 926 -13.25 -21.69 10.48
C ALA A 926 -14.45 -21.12 9.71
N GLU A 927 -15.23 -20.25 10.35
CA GLU A 927 -16.41 -19.62 9.74
C GLU A 927 -16.02 -18.55 8.70
N ALA A 928 -14.97 -17.75 8.95
CA ALA A 928 -14.47 -16.76 7.98
C ALA A 928 -13.93 -17.44 6.71
N GLU A 929 -13.21 -18.55 6.86
CA GLU A 929 -12.70 -19.35 5.76
C GLU A 929 -13.84 -19.97 4.92
N GLU A 930 -14.90 -20.46 5.57
CA GLU A 930 -16.07 -21.02 4.91
C GLU A 930 -16.86 -19.96 4.12
N LEU A 931 -17.06 -18.77 4.70
CA LEU A 931 -17.90 -17.72 4.13
C LEU A 931 -17.20 -16.87 3.06
N ARG A 932 -15.93 -16.50 3.28
CA ARG A 932 -15.20 -15.53 2.44
C ARG A 932 -13.89 -16.06 1.87
N GLY A 933 -13.54 -17.30 2.19
CA GLY A 933 -12.32 -17.94 1.73
C GLY A 933 -11.11 -17.63 2.61
N ARG A 934 -10.08 -18.48 2.46
CA ARG A 934 -8.86 -18.46 3.28
C ARG A 934 -8.03 -17.20 3.18
N ASP A 935 -8.08 -16.52 2.04
CA ASP A 935 -7.30 -15.30 1.75
C ASP A 935 -8.09 -14.02 2.04
N SER A 936 -9.24 -14.11 2.70
CA SER A 936 -10.04 -12.94 3.07
C SER A 936 -9.33 -12.13 4.17
N PRO A 937 -9.41 -10.78 4.13
CA PRO A 937 -8.85 -9.93 5.18
C PRO A 937 -9.33 -10.31 6.59
N GLU A 938 -10.58 -10.74 6.73
CA GLU A 938 -11.17 -11.16 8.00
C GLU A 938 -10.56 -12.47 8.52
N ALA A 939 -10.30 -13.44 7.65
CA ALA A 939 -9.64 -14.69 8.02
C ALA A 939 -8.16 -14.46 8.42
N LEU A 940 -7.45 -13.60 7.68
CA LEU A 940 -6.07 -13.21 7.99
C LEU A 940 -6.01 -12.48 9.35
N ALA A 941 -6.89 -11.50 9.57
CA ALA A 941 -6.97 -10.77 10.85
C ALA A 941 -7.30 -11.69 12.02
N ALA A 942 -8.27 -12.61 11.86
CA ALA A 942 -8.64 -13.57 12.90
C ALA A 942 -7.48 -14.50 13.29
N ARG A 943 -6.71 -14.98 12.30
CA ARG A 943 -5.50 -15.79 12.54
C ARG A 943 -4.40 -15.00 13.24
N GLY A 944 -4.21 -13.73 12.88
CA GLY A 944 -3.26 -12.84 13.55
C GLY A 944 -3.62 -12.66 15.02
N ARG A 945 -4.90 -12.43 15.33
CA ARG A 945 -5.42 -12.35 16.71
C ARG A 945 -5.27 -13.67 17.46
N LEU A 946 -5.49 -14.81 16.82
CA LEU A 946 -5.19 -16.12 17.42
C LEU A 946 -3.70 -16.27 17.75
N GLY A 947 -2.81 -15.82 16.85
CA GLY A 947 -1.37 -15.84 17.09
C GLY A 947 -0.98 -14.99 18.30
N ALA A 948 -1.52 -13.77 18.40
CA ALA A 948 -1.34 -12.90 19.56
C ALA A 948 -1.88 -13.54 20.84
N ALA A 949 -3.08 -14.13 20.79
CA ALA A 949 -3.68 -14.87 21.91
C ALA A 949 -2.80 -16.03 22.40
N GLN A 950 -2.23 -16.78 21.46
CA GLN A 950 -1.32 -17.91 21.76
C GLN A 950 -0.02 -17.40 22.39
N ARG A 951 0.52 -16.27 21.90
CA ARG A 951 1.70 -15.62 22.48
C ARG A 951 1.44 -15.20 23.92
N ASP A 952 0.35 -14.47 24.17
CA ASP A 952 -0.01 -13.99 25.50
C ASP A 952 -0.32 -15.14 26.49
N ALA A 953 -0.72 -16.31 25.99
CA ALA A 953 -0.87 -17.54 26.77
C ALA A 953 0.44 -18.29 27.05
N GLY A 954 1.56 -17.84 26.49
CA GLY A 954 2.86 -18.53 26.54
C GLY A 954 2.90 -19.79 25.67
N GLN A 955 1.98 -19.95 24.73
CA GLN A 955 1.99 -21.03 23.72
C GLN A 955 2.86 -20.64 22.52
N LEU A 956 4.09 -20.18 22.80
CA LEU A 956 4.96 -19.50 21.85
C LEU A 956 5.26 -20.32 20.59
N ALA A 957 5.49 -21.63 20.73
CA ALA A 957 5.71 -22.51 19.57
C ALA A 957 4.49 -22.57 18.61
N LYS A 958 3.27 -22.57 19.16
CA LYS A 958 2.05 -22.52 18.35
C LYS A 958 1.85 -21.14 17.73
N ALA A 959 2.12 -20.08 18.49
CA ALA A 959 2.03 -18.69 18.00
C ALA A 959 2.97 -18.48 16.80
N ILE A 960 4.23 -18.88 16.92
CA ILE A 960 5.23 -18.80 15.83
C ILE A 960 4.74 -19.59 14.62
N THR A 961 4.30 -20.84 14.80
CA THR A 961 3.79 -21.66 13.69
C THR A 961 2.58 -20.99 13.01
N ASN A 962 1.66 -20.41 13.79
CA ASN A 962 0.49 -19.72 13.24
C ASN A 962 0.91 -18.47 12.45
N PHE A 963 1.81 -17.65 13.00
CA PHE A 963 2.31 -16.46 12.31
C PHE A 963 3.09 -16.80 11.02
N GLU A 964 3.88 -17.87 10.99
CA GLU A 964 4.56 -18.34 9.78
C GLU A 964 3.57 -18.69 8.66
N TRP A 965 2.49 -19.42 8.99
CA TRP A 965 1.46 -19.79 8.03
C TRP A 965 0.62 -18.59 7.59
N LEU A 966 0.30 -17.71 8.53
CA LEU A 966 -0.41 -16.47 8.26
C LEU A 966 0.40 -15.55 7.34
N LEU A 967 1.71 -15.45 7.57
CA LEU A 967 2.60 -14.63 6.75
C LEU A 967 2.61 -15.10 5.29
N MET A 968 2.71 -16.42 5.06
CA MET A 968 2.61 -16.99 3.71
C MET A 968 1.30 -16.63 3.00
N ASP A 969 0.17 -16.72 3.71
CA ASP A 969 -1.15 -16.40 3.15
C ASP A 969 -1.30 -14.87 2.93
N ALA A 970 -0.78 -14.04 3.84
CA ALA A 970 -0.81 -12.57 3.75
C ALA A 970 0.11 -12.01 2.65
N GLU A 971 1.32 -12.53 2.50
CA GLU A 971 2.23 -12.16 1.41
C GLU A 971 1.64 -12.50 0.04
N ARG A 972 0.96 -13.64 -0.06
CA ARG A 972 0.25 -14.03 -1.28
C ARG A 972 -0.92 -13.09 -1.58
N ALA A 973 -1.71 -12.73 -0.57
CA ALA A 973 -2.95 -11.98 -0.76
C ALA A 973 -2.76 -10.46 -0.86
N LEU A 974 -1.84 -9.90 -0.06
CA LEU A 974 -1.66 -8.46 0.15
C LEU A 974 -0.29 -7.95 -0.33
N GLY A 975 0.70 -8.84 -0.47
CA GLY A 975 2.10 -8.49 -0.76
C GLY A 975 2.95 -8.35 0.49
N GLU A 976 4.27 -8.45 0.32
CA GLU A 976 5.29 -8.44 1.39
C GLU A 976 5.38 -7.08 2.11
N ASP A 977 5.23 -5.99 1.36
CA ASP A 977 5.35 -4.60 1.84
C ASP A 977 4.01 -4.00 2.32
N HIS A 978 2.95 -4.80 2.42
CA HIS A 978 1.65 -4.33 2.90
C HIS A 978 1.69 -4.05 4.41
N PRO A 979 1.06 -2.97 4.91
CA PRO A 979 1.04 -2.64 6.34
C PRO A 979 0.63 -3.82 7.23
N ASP A 980 -0.41 -4.56 6.84
CA ASP A 980 -0.88 -5.72 7.61
C ASP A 980 0.14 -6.87 7.61
N THR A 981 0.82 -7.10 6.49
CA THR A 981 1.90 -8.10 6.40
C THR A 981 3.08 -7.69 7.30
N LEU A 982 3.44 -6.42 7.33
CA LEU A 982 4.49 -5.89 8.22
C LEU A 982 4.11 -5.98 9.70
N VAL A 983 2.82 -5.80 10.05
CA VAL A 983 2.32 -6.05 11.41
C VAL A 983 2.47 -7.53 11.77
N ILE A 984 2.07 -8.44 10.88
CA ILE A 984 2.22 -9.89 11.09
C ILE A 984 3.70 -10.29 11.27
N ARG A 985 4.61 -9.75 10.43
CA ARG A 985 6.07 -9.95 10.58
C ARG A 985 6.57 -9.46 11.95
N THR A 986 6.09 -8.29 12.38
CA THR A 986 6.45 -7.69 13.68
C THR A 986 5.99 -8.57 14.85
N ASP A 987 4.75 -9.08 14.80
CA ASP A 987 4.22 -9.95 15.85
C ASP A 987 4.87 -11.33 15.87
N ALA A 988 5.24 -11.87 14.71
CA ALA A 988 6.03 -13.09 14.60
C ALA A 988 7.40 -12.95 15.28
N ALA A 989 8.11 -11.85 14.99
CA ALA A 989 9.40 -11.55 15.61
C ALA A 989 9.28 -11.32 17.12
N ALA A 990 8.19 -10.68 17.58
CA ALA A 990 7.91 -10.56 19.01
C ALA A 990 7.70 -11.93 19.68
N ALA A 991 6.97 -12.85 19.05
CA ALA A 991 6.80 -14.21 19.57
C ALA A 991 8.13 -14.99 19.61
N GLN A 992 9.02 -14.77 18.64
CA GLN A 992 10.38 -15.35 18.63
C GLN A 992 11.25 -14.79 19.75
N ALA A 993 11.19 -13.48 20.01
CA ALA A 993 11.91 -12.84 21.11
C ALA A 993 11.48 -13.43 22.46
N GLU A 994 10.17 -13.51 22.70
CA GLU A 994 9.60 -14.09 23.93
C GLU A 994 9.93 -15.59 24.09
N ALA A 995 10.16 -16.31 22.98
CA ALA A 995 10.62 -17.70 23.00
C ALA A 995 12.11 -17.86 23.32
N GLY A 996 12.84 -16.74 23.46
CA GLY A 996 14.26 -16.69 23.76
C GLY A 996 15.17 -16.67 22.52
N ASP A 997 14.62 -16.66 21.30
CA ASP A 997 15.40 -16.52 20.05
C ASP A 997 15.63 -15.04 19.72
N LEU A 998 16.24 -14.32 20.68
CA LEU A 998 16.46 -12.87 20.59
C LEU A 998 17.32 -12.48 19.38
N THR A 999 18.26 -13.34 18.96
CA THR A 999 19.13 -13.06 17.81
C THR A 999 18.33 -12.99 16.51
N ARG A 1000 17.45 -13.96 16.27
CA ARG A 1000 16.59 -13.94 15.08
C ARG A 1000 15.56 -12.83 15.15
N ALA A 1001 14.96 -12.62 16.33
CA ALA A 1001 13.96 -11.56 16.51
C ALA A 1001 14.54 -10.16 16.24
N ILE A 1002 15.74 -9.86 16.75
CA ILE A 1002 16.43 -8.59 16.49
C ILE A 1002 16.70 -8.44 14.99
N SER A 1003 17.30 -9.45 14.35
CA SER A 1003 17.58 -9.42 12.91
C SER A 1003 16.32 -9.19 12.08
N ALA A 1004 15.22 -9.88 12.40
CA ALA A 1004 13.94 -9.71 11.73
C ALA A 1004 13.37 -8.30 11.98
N LEU A 1005 13.39 -7.80 13.21
CA LEU A 1005 12.87 -6.47 13.55
C LEU A 1005 13.68 -5.33 12.93
N GLU A 1006 15.01 -5.49 12.76
CA GLU A 1006 15.84 -4.54 12.01
C GLU A 1006 15.43 -4.46 10.54
N GLN A 1007 15.23 -5.61 9.90
CA GLN A 1007 14.73 -5.67 8.52
C GLN A 1007 13.33 -5.09 8.42
N ILE A 1008 12.41 -5.48 9.31
CA ILE A 1008 11.03 -4.97 9.30
C ILE A 1008 10.99 -3.47 9.53
N GLN A 1009 11.82 -2.92 10.43
CA GLN A 1009 11.89 -1.48 10.61
C GLN A 1009 12.46 -0.79 9.36
N ALA A 1010 13.48 -1.35 8.72
CA ALA A 1010 14.05 -0.79 7.50
C ALA A 1010 13.04 -0.84 6.34
N ASP A 1011 12.36 -1.97 6.15
CA ASP A 1011 11.29 -2.16 5.17
C ASP A 1011 10.14 -1.20 5.48
N ALA A 1012 9.60 -1.19 6.70
CA ALA A 1012 8.51 -0.29 7.08
C ALA A 1012 8.90 1.19 6.97
N ALA A 1013 10.15 1.57 7.25
CA ALA A 1013 10.63 2.94 7.06
C ALA A 1013 10.78 3.31 5.58
N ARG A 1014 11.27 2.39 4.74
CA ARG A 1014 11.36 2.56 3.27
C ARG A 1014 9.97 2.65 2.64
N GLU A 1015 9.05 1.86 3.17
CA GLU A 1015 7.76 1.61 2.59
C GLU A 1015 6.70 2.59 3.12
N LEU A 1016 6.53 2.73 4.43
CA LEU A 1016 5.47 3.50 5.06
C LEU A 1016 5.94 4.87 5.58
N GLY A 1017 7.26 5.06 5.69
CA GLY A 1017 7.91 6.21 6.31
C GLY A 1017 8.22 6.00 7.80
N GLU A 1018 9.21 6.75 8.31
CA GLU A 1018 9.75 6.60 9.67
C GLU A 1018 8.72 6.85 10.79
N HIS A 1019 7.73 7.70 10.54
CA HIS A 1019 6.73 8.12 11.53
C HIS A 1019 5.39 7.37 11.42
N TYR A 1020 5.29 6.39 10.50
CA TYR A 1020 4.07 5.62 10.37
C TYR A 1020 3.82 4.74 11.62
N PRO A 1021 2.57 4.55 12.08
CA PRO A 1021 2.27 3.80 13.30
C PRO A 1021 2.89 2.40 13.34
N THR A 1022 2.88 1.67 12.22
CA THR A 1022 3.51 0.35 12.10
C THR A 1022 5.03 0.41 12.24
N THR A 1023 5.69 1.39 11.60
CA THR A 1023 7.15 1.60 11.70
C THR A 1023 7.57 1.91 13.13
N LEU A 1024 6.84 2.80 13.81
CA LEU A 1024 7.08 3.13 15.22
C LEU A 1024 6.83 1.93 16.15
N THR A 1025 5.91 1.04 15.78
CA THR A 1025 5.65 -0.20 16.53
C THR A 1025 6.78 -1.21 16.34
N ALA A 1026 7.28 -1.39 15.11
CA ALA A 1026 8.45 -2.23 14.84
C ALA A 1026 9.70 -1.70 15.58
N ALA A 1027 9.96 -0.40 15.55
CA ALA A 1027 11.05 0.24 16.28
C ALA A 1027 10.94 0.06 17.81
N LEU A 1028 9.73 0.22 18.37
CA LEU A 1028 9.48 -0.05 19.78
C LEU A 1028 9.76 -1.52 20.13
N ARG A 1029 9.34 -2.47 19.28
CA ARG A 1029 9.61 -3.90 19.47
C ARG A 1029 11.10 -4.22 19.35
N LEU A 1030 11.81 -3.61 18.41
CA LEU A 1030 13.26 -3.74 18.26
C LEU A 1030 14.00 -3.26 19.52
N ALA A 1031 13.63 -2.10 20.04
CA ALA A 1031 14.24 -1.57 21.25
C ALA A 1031 14.00 -2.47 22.47
N ASN A 1032 12.80 -3.05 22.58
CA ASN A 1032 12.51 -4.02 23.64
C ASN A 1032 13.35 -5.29 23.50
N ALA A 1033 13.49 -5.83 22.29
CA ALA A 1033 14.34 -7.00 22.04
C ALA A 1033 15.82 -6.70 22.37
N TYR A 1034 16.30 -5.49 22.06
CA TYR A 1034 17.63 -5.04 22.47
C TYR A 1034 17.78 -4.94 23.98
N ALA A 1035 16.78 -4.40 24.68
CA ALA A 1035 16.78 -4.31 26.14
C ALA A 1035 16.79 -5.71 26.80
N GLU A 1036 16.00 -6.65 26.27
CA GLU A 1036 15.97 -8.05 26.74
C GLU A 1036 17.30 -8.78 26.49
N ALA A 1037 17.98 -8.47 25.38
CA ALA A 1037 19.33 -8.96 25.11
C ALA A 1037 20.42 -8.30 25.98
N GLY A 1038 20.06 -7.28 26.78
CA GLY A 1038 20.98 -6.51 27.62
C GLY A 1038 21.73 -5.40 26.90
N ASP A 1039 21.46 -5.15 25.61
CA ASP A 1039 22.05 -4.06 24.83
C ASP A 1039 21.24 -2.75 25.00
N LEU A 1040 21.27 -2.24 26.23
CA LEU A 1040 20.56 -1.02 26.60
C LEU A 1040 21.12 0.23 25.89
N PHE A 1041 22.36 0.16 25.38
CA PHE A 1041 22.99 1.25 24.63
C PHE A 1041 22.30 1.47 23.28
N LYS A 1042 21.80 0.40 22.65
CA LYS A 1042 20.96 0.50 21.45
C LYS A 1042 19.49 0.75 21.76
N ALA A 1043 18.96 0.18 22.84
CA ALA A 1043 17.54 0.28 23.16
C ALA A 1043 17.09 1.72 23.50
N VAL A 1044 17.83 2.43 24.35
CA VAL A 1044 17.43 3.77 24.84
C VAL A 1044 17.30 4.80 23.70
N PRO A 1045 18.29 4.98 22.80
CA PRO A 1045 18.16 5.94 21.71
C PRO A 1045 16.97 5.68 20.79
N ILE A 1046 16.64 4.41 20.53
CA ILE A 1046 15.47 4.05 19.72
C ILE A 1046 14.18 4.44 20.46
N LEU A 1047 14.09 4.18 21.76
CA LEU A 1047 12.92 4.53 22.57
C LEU A 1047 12.72 6.05 22.69
N GLU A 1048 13.80 6.83 22.82
CA GLU A 1048 13.75 8.29 22.80
C GLU A 1048 13.24 8.83 21.46
N ALA A 1049 13.72 8.26 20.34
CA ALA A 1049 13.25 8.60 19.01
C ALA A 1049 11.76 8.25 18.82
N VAL A 1050 11.33 7.08 19.31
CA VAL A 1050 9.92 6.65 19.26
C VAL A 1050 9.02 7.56 20.11
N ASP A 1051 9.43 7.97 21.31
CA ASP A 1051 8.66 8.90 22.15
C ASP A 1051 8.49 10.27 21.47
N GLN A 1052 9.56 10.82 20.91
CA GLN A 1052 9.51 12.08 20.17
C GLN A 1052 8.59 11.97 18.93
N ALA A 1053 8.73 10.90 18.16
CA ALA A 1053 7.90 10.66 16.99
C ALA A 1053 6.42 10.50 17.36
N ARG A 1054 6.09 9.69 18.37
CA ARG A 1054 4.71 9.50 18.84
C ARG A 1054 4.11 10.78 19.43
N THR A 1055 4.91 11.57 20.13
CA THR A 1055 4.49 12.89 20.63
C THR A 1055 4.11 13.83 19.47
N ARG A 1056 4.87 13.83 18.37
CA ARG A 1056 4.57 14.66 17.19
C ARG A 1056 3.36 14.16 16.40
N VAL A 1057 3.21 12.83 16.27
CA VAL A 1057 2.17 12.20 15.44
C VAL A 1057 0.83 12.13 16.15
N PHE A 1058 0.81 11.68 17.41
CA PHE A 1058 -0.41 11.42 18.17
C PHE A 1058 -0.68 12.44 19.28
N GLY A 1059 0.30 13.25 19.65
CA GLY A 1059 0.22 14.18 20.79
C GLY A 1059 0.75 13.58 22.10
N GLU A 1060 0.93 14.46 23.09
CA GLU A 1060 1.51 14.11 24.40
C GLU A 1060 0.59 13.25 25.28
N ASP A 1061 -0.72 13.33 25.06
CA ASP A 1061 -1.75 12.72 25.92
C ASP A 1061 -2.31 11.40 25.34
N HIS A 1062 -1.73 10.92 24.23
CA HIS A 1062 -2.18 9.70 23.56
C HIS A 1062 -1.63 8.42 24.24
N PRO A 1063 -2.43 7.33 24.37
CA PRO A 1063 -2.01 6.09 25.00
C PRO A 1063 -0.69 5.52 24.45
N ALA A 1064 -0.50 5.51 23.13
CA ALA A 1064 0.73 5.01 22.50
C ALA A 1064 2.00 5.79 22.93
N THR A 1065 1.86 7.09 23.23
CA THR A 1065 2.95 7.93 23.75
C THR A 1065 3.28 7.52 25.20
N PHE A 1066 2.26 7.30 26.04
CA PHE A 1066 2.45 6.78 27.39
C PHE A 1066 3.12 5.40 27.40
N THR A 1067 2.72 4.49 26.50
CA THR A 1067 3.36 3.20 26.33
C THR A 1067 4.85 3.36 26.02
N ALA A 1068 5.22 4.20 25.05
CA ALA A 1068 6.64 4.43 24.69
C ALA A 1068 7.46 4.96 25.87
N ARG A 1069 6.93 5.94 26.61
CA ARG A 1069 7.59 6.49 27.82
C ARG A 1069 7.74 5.46 28.93
N ARG A 1070 6.76 4.58 29.10
CA ARG A 1070 6.84 3.45 30.04
C ARG A 1070 8.00 2.51 29.67
N HIS A 1071 8.11 2.14 28.39
CA HIS A 1071 9.22 1.31 27.90
C HIS A 1071 10.58 2.02 28.04
N LEU A 1072 10.65 3.33 27.76
CA LEU A 1072 11.84 4.15 27.99
C LEU A 1072 12.26 4.17 29.47
N ALA A 1073 11.30 4.34 30.38
CA ALA A 1073 11.58 4.31 31.82
C ALA A 1073 12.12 2.95 32.27
N VAL A 1074 11.58 1.84 31.76
CA VAL A 1074 12.10 0.49 32.04
C VAL A 1074 13.53 0.33 31.52
N ALA A 1075 13.85 0.87 30.35
CA ALA A 1075 15.21 0.87 29.82
C ALA A 1075 16.18 1.68 30.68
N TYR A 1076 15.77 2.86 31.18
CA TYR A 1076 16.57 3.62 32.16
C TYR A 1076 16.79 2.86 33.48
N LEU A 1077 15.79 2.13 33.98
CA LEU A 1077 15.96 1.25 35.15
C LEU A 1077 17.02 0.17 34.87
N GLY A 1078 16.99 -0.44 33.68
CA GLY A 1078 18.00 -1.42 33.27
C GLY A 1078 19.42 -0.85 33.22
N GLN A 1079 19.58 0.43 32.88
CA GLN A 1079 20.88 1.11 32.85
C GLN A 1079 21.37 1.50 34.25
N GLY A 1080 20.46 1.53 35.24
CA GLY A 1080 20.71 1.99 36.61
C GLY A 1080 20.40 3.48 36.82
N ASP A 1081 19.80 4.15 35.83
CA ASP A 1081 19.42 5.57 35.89
C ASP A 1081 18.06 5.76 36.57
N HIS A 1082 17.96 5.31 37.82
CA HIS A 1082 16.69 5.25 38.57
C HIS A 1082 16.00 6.61 38.68
N GLY A 1083 16.76 7.70 38.83
CA GLY A 1083 16.21 9.06 38.93
C GLY A 1083 15.51 9.52 37.65
N LEU A 1084 16.06 9.21 36.47
CA LEU A 1084 15.44 9.51 35.18
C LEU A 1084 14.17 8.67 34.99
N ALA A 1085 14.20 7.39 35.35
CA ALA A 1085 13.05 6.51 35.29
C ALA A 1085 11.90 6.98 36.21
N LEU A 1086 12.20 7.31 37.47
CA LEU A 1086 11.22 7.81 38.43
C LEU A 1086 10.58 9.12 37.94
N GLY A 1087 11.39 10.10 37.51
CA GLY A 1087 10.88 11.39 37.01
C GLY A 1087 10.01 11.23 35.77
N LEU A 1088 10.41 10.37 34.83
CA LEU A 1088 9.62 10.10 33.62
C LEU A 1088 8.29 9.39 33.95
N LEU A 1089 8.31 8.40 34.84
CA LEU A 1089 7.10 7.68 35.26
C LEU A 1089 6.12 8.60 36.01
N GLU A 1090 6.60 9.46 36.90
CA GLU A 1090 5.74 10.40 37.65
C GLU A 1090 5.10 11.44 36.73
N ALA A 1091 5.88 12.05 35.83
CA ALA A 1091 5.37 13.03 34.86
C ALA A 1091 4.36 12.39 33.91
N THR A 1092 4.67 11.20 33.37
CA THR A 1092 3.79 10.47 32.45
C THR A 1092 2.51 10.03 33.15
N LEU A 1093 2.60 9.54 34.40
CA LEU A 1093 1.44 9.12 35.19
C LEU A 1093 0.51 10.30 35.51
N ALA A 1094 1.03 11.48 35.83
CA ALA A 1094 0.22 12.67 36.08
C ALA A 1094 -0.65 13.02 34.86
N ARG A 1095 -0.07 13.00 33.66
CA ARG A 1095 -0.80 13.25 32.41
C ARG A 1095 -1.78 12.13 32.07
N ALA A 1096 -1.35 10.87 32.15
CA ALA A 1096 -2.20 9.72 31.85
C ALA A 1096 -3.42 9.65 32.79
N ARG A 1097 -3.28 10.05 34.06
CA ARG A 1097 -4.40 10.17 35.01
C ARG A 1097 -5.41 11.24 34.59
N GLN A 1098 -4.93 12.38 34.07
CA GLN A 1098 -5.80 13.45 33.60
C GLN A 1098 -6.53 13.06 32.32
N ALA A 1099 -5.84 12.40 31.39
CA ALA A 1099 -6.39 12.02 30.08
C ALA A 1099 -7.31 10.80 30.13
N LEU A 1100 -6.92 9.74 30.86
CA LEU A 1100 -7.59 8.43 30.82
C LEU A 1100 -8.28 8.04 32.14
N GLY A 1101 -8.05 8.79 33.22
CA GLY A 1101 -8.57 8.50 34.55
C GLY A 1101 -7.73 7.52 35.37
N GLU A 1102 -8.03 7.40 36.66
CA GLU A 1102 -7.20 6.66 37.63
C GLU A 1102 -7.21 5.13 37.46
N ARG A 1103 -8.27 4.56 36.87
CA ARG A 1103 -8.50 3.11 36.80
C ARG A 1103 -8.29 2.52 35.40
N HIS A 1104 -7.83 3.31 34.44
CA HIS A 1104 -7.50 2.82 33.11
C HIS A 1104 -6.25 1.90 33.15
N PRO A 1105 -6.14 0.88 32.29
CA PRO A 1105 -4.99 -0.04 32.25
C PRO A 1105 -3.62 0.66 32.17
N GLU A 1106 -3.48 1.71 31.35
CA GLU A 1106 -2.21 2.44 31.20
C GLU A 1106 -1.72 3.15 32.49
N PRO A 1107 -2.53 4.00 33.17
CA PRO A 1107 -2.17 4.53 34.50
C PRO A 1107 -1.82 3.46 35.53
N LEU A 1108 -2.48 2.30 35.52
CA LEU A 1108 -2.14 1.17 36.39
C LEU A 1108 -0.79 0.55 36.03
N SER A 1109 -0.47 0.44 34.74
CA SER A 1109 0.83 0.00 34.25
C SER A 1109 1.95 0.97 34.63
N LEU A 1110 1.73 2.27 34.52
CA LEU A 1110 2.70 3.28 34.97
C LEU A 1110 2.95 3.23 36.47
N ARG A 1111 1.90 3.05 37.30
CA ARG A 1111 2.06 2.87 38.76
C ARG A 1111 2.77 1.57 39.12
N HIS A 1112 2.51 0.49 38.37
CA HIS A 1112 3.22 -0.76 38.55
C HIS A 1112 4.72 -0.56 38.33
N GLU A 1113 5.11 0.04 37.20
CA GLU A 1113 6.52 0.32 36.92
C GLU A 1113 7.13 1.30 37.93
N LEU A 1114 6.36 2.29 38.41
CA LEU A 1114 6.80 3.19 39.47
C LEU A 1114 7.08 2.45 40.78
N GLY A 1115 6.25 1.47 41.15
CA GLY A 1115 6.49 0.62 42.31
C GLY A 1115 7.72 -0.28 42.16
N VAL A 1116 7.98 -0.78 40.94
CA VAL A 1116 9.20 -1.53 40.62
C VAL A 1116 10.43 -0.60 40.72
N ALA A 1117 10.37 0.60 40.16
CA ALA A 1117 11.42 1.61 40.24
C ALA A 1117 11.77 1.97 41.69
N GLN A 1118 10.76 2.23 42.54
CA GLN A 1118 10.95 2.52 43.97
C GLN A 1118 11.64 1.36 44.70
N ARG A 1119 11.31 0.11 44.38
CA ARG A 1119 11.98 -1.07 44.96
C ARG A 1119 13.45 -1.11 44.58
N LEU A 1120 13.78 -0.87 43.30
CA LEU A 1120 15.15 -0.88 42.78
C LEU A 1120 15.97 0.31 43.30
N ASP A 1121 15.33 1.44 43.58
CA ASP A 1121 15.95 2.61 44.20
C ASP A 1121 16.23 2.43 45.70
N GLY A 1122 15.74 1.34 46.31
CA GLY A 1122 15.98 1.01 47.71
C GLY A 1122 14.91 1.55 48.67
N GLU A 1123 13.69 1.82 48.17
CA GLU A 1123 12.52 2.19 48.97
C GLU A 1123 11.46 1.05 49.02
N PRO A 1124 11.79 -0.13 49.58
CA PRO A 1124 10.92 -1.30 49.49
C PRO A 1124 9.57 -1.13 50.19
N SER A 1125 9.47 -0.32 51.24
CA SER A 1125 8.19 -0.04 51.91
C SER A 1125 7.22 0.76 51.04
N ARG A 1126 7.72 1.77 50.31
CA ARG A 1126 6.90 2.55 49.36
C ARG A 1126 6.47 1.69 48.18
N ALA A 1127 7.36 0.83 47.69
CA ALA A 1127 7.03 -0.15 46.67
C ALA A 1127 5.93 -1.12 47.12
N VAL A 1128 6.00 -1.65 48.35
CA VAL A 1128 4.94 -2.51 48.92
C VAL A 1128 3.61 -1.77 48.97
N ASP A 1129 3.58 -0.54 49.46
CA ASP A 1129 2.34 0.26 49.56
C ASP A 1129 1.72 0.52 48.19
N LEU A 1130 2.54 0.95 47.22
CA LEU A 1130 2.06 1.28 45.87
C LEU A 1130 1.61 0.02 45.12
N LEU A 1131 2.43 -1.04 45.10
CA LEU A 1131 2.09 -2.29 44.42
C LEU A 1131 0.89 -3.00 45.05
N SER A 1132 0.66 -2.87 46.36
CA SER A 1132 -0.54 -3.38 47.02
C SER A 1132 -1.81 -2.68 46.54
N ARG A 1133 -1.78 -1.36 46.36
CA ARG A 1133 -2.91 -0.59 45.79
C ARG A 1133 -3.15 -0.97 44.33
N VAL A 1134 -2.09 -1.02 43.53
CA VAL A 1134 -2.18 -1.42 42.11
C VAL A 1134 -2.73 -2.84 41.99
N LEU A 1135 -2.33 -3.77 42.86
CA LEU A 1135 -2.87 -5.14 42.89
C LEU A 1135 -4.36 -5.14 43.21
N GLY A 1136 -4.80 -4.32 44.17
CA GLY A 1136 -6.22 -4.17 44.49
C GLY A 1136 -7.03 -3.63 43.31
N ASP A 1137 -6.56 -2.57 42.67
CA ASP A 1137 -7.22 -1.97 41.51
C ASP A 1137 -7.25 -2.93 40.30
N ARG A 1138 -6.12 -3.59 39.98
CA ARG A 1138 -6.04 -4.58 38.89
C ARG A 1138 -6.89 -5.82 39.17
N TRP A 1139 -7.01 -6.26 40.43
CA TRP A 1139 -7.91 -7.36 40.75
C TRP A 1139 -9.36 -6.97 40.46
N VAL A 1140 -9.80 -5.78 40.89
CA VAL A 1140 -11.18 -5.33 40.62
C VAL A 1140 -11.43 -5.17 39.12
N LEU A 1141 -10.46 -4.63 38.36
CA LEU A 1141 -10.63 -4.31 36.94
C LEU A 1141 -10.44 -5.52 36.00
N LEU A 1142 -9.34 -6.26 36.17
CA LEU A 1142 -8.87 -7.30 35.27
C LEU A 1142 -9.12 -8.72 35.83
N GLY A 1143 -9.39 -8.84 37.13
CA GLY A 1143 -9.52 -10.11 37.82
C GLY A 1143 -8.19 -10.69 38.32
N GLU A 1144 -8.28 -11.74 39.14
CA GLU A 1144 -7.13 -12.37 39.81
C GLU A 1144 -6.18 -13.10 38.84
N ARG A 1145 -6.71 -13.57 37.72
CA ARG A 1145 -6.00 -14.45 36.76
C ARG A 1145 -5.32 -13.71 35.63
N HIS A 1146 -5.55 -12.40 35.50
CA HIS A 1146 -4.97 -11.62 34.42
C HIS A 1146 -3.44 -11.59 34.51
N PRO A 1147 -2.70 -11.74 33.39
CA PRO A 1147 -1.23 -11.70 33.39
C PRO A 1147 -0.63 -10.49 34.15
N ASP A 1148 -1.18 -9.29 33.94
CA ASP A 1148 -0.75 -8.09 34.68
C ASP A 1148 -1.05 -8.12 36.20
N THR A 1149 -2.15 -8.72 36.61
CA THR A 1149 -2.46 -8.91 38.04
C THR A 1149 -1.43 -9.86 38.66
N LEU A 1150 -1.14 -10.97 37.98
CA LEU A 1150 -0.12 -11.94 38.40
C LEU A 1150 1.29 -11.33 38.42
N ARG A 1151 1.64 -10.49 37.42
CA ARG A 1151 2.91 -9.76 37.37
C ARG A 1151 3.04 -8.77 38.53
N THR A 1152 1.98 -8.03 38.84
CA THR A 1152 1.95 -7.12 40.02
C THR A 1152 2.13 -7.90 41.31
N ARG A 1153 1.45 -9.04 41.43
CA ARG A 1153 1.54 -9.90 42.59
C ARG A 1153 2.95 -10.47 42.77
N HIS A 1154 3.60 -10.87 41.69
CA HIS A 1154 4.99 -11.30 41.71
C HIS A 1154 5.94 -10.17 42.12
N GLN A 1155 5.80 -8.97 41.53
CA GLN A 1155 6.63 -7.81 41.90
C GLN A 1155 6.39 -7.36 43.36
N LEU A 1156 5.16 -7.51 43.88
CA LEU A 1156 4.86 -7.27 45.29
C LEU A 1156 5.55 -8.32 46.19
N ALA A 1157 5.64 -9.58 45.77
CA ALA A 1157 6.43 -10.59 46.50
C ALA A 1157 7.92 -10.22 46.54
N LEU A 1158 8.47 -9.75 45.41
CA LEU A 1158 9.82 -9.16 45.33
C LEU A 1158 10.01 -7.97 46.26
N ALA A 1159 9.01 -7.09 46.38
CA ALA A 1159 9.04 -5.97 47.31
C ALA A 1159 9.02 -6.42 48.77
N TYR A 1160 8.22 -7.45 49.12
CA TYR A 1160 8.22 -8.03 50.47
C TYR A 1160 9.55 -8.70 50.83
N TRP A 1161 10.20 -9.42 49.90
CA TRP A 1161 11.54 -9.94 50.13
C TRP A 1161 12.56 -8.82 50.35
N ALA A 1162 12.50 -7.74 49.57
CA ALA A 1162 13.36 -6.57 49.76
C ALA A 1162 13.08 -5.79 51.06
N ALA A 1163 11.85 -5.87 51.57
CA ALA A 1163 11.44 -5.33 52.87
C ALA A 1163 11.70 -6.29 54.05
N GLU A 1164 12.41 -7.40 53.81
CA GLU A 1164 12.71 -8.45 54.79
C GLU A 1164 11.49 -9.22 55.36
N ASP A 1165 10.29 -9.08 54.77
CA ASP A 1165 9.10 -9.86 55.13
C ASP A 1165 9.01 -11.15 54.31
N SER A 1166 9.86 -12.12 54.66
CA SER A 1166 9.97 -13.40 53.97
C SER A 1166 8.69 -14.25 54.04
N ARG A 1167 7.85 -14.06 55.06
CA ARG A 1167 6.62 -14.83 55.25
C ARG A 1167 5.57 -14.43 54.22
N GLN A 1168 5.28 -13.13 54.13
CA GLN A 1168 4.32 -12.62 53.15
C GLN A 1168 4.80 -12.86 51.72
N ALA A 1169 6.09 -12.67 51.46
CA ALA A 1169 6.67 -12.89 50.14
C ALA A 1169 6.49 -14.34 49.65
N THR A 1170 6.80 -15.33 50.51
CA THR A 1170 6.69 -16.76 50.15
C THR A 1170 5.23 -17.18 49.95
N GLU A 1171 4.31 -16.71 50.81
CA GLU A 1171 2.88 -17.00 50.67
C GLU A 1171 2.32 -16.40 49.37
N LEU A 1172 2.67 -15.14 49.07
CA LEU A 1172 2.20 -14.43 47.89
C LEU A 1172 2.74 -15.05 46.60
N ALA A 1173 4.04 -15.37 46.54
CA ALA A 1173 4.67 -16.01 45.39
C ALA A 1173 4.17 -17.45 45.18
N GLY A 1174 3.98 -18.24 46.25
CA GLY A 1174 3.42 -19.59 46.15
C GLY A 1174 2.00 -19.61 45.57
N ARG A 1175 1.14 -18.68 46.00
CA ARG A 1175 -0.20 -18.50 45.41
C ARG A 1175 -0.12 -18.03 43.95
N THR A 1176 0.81 -17.15 43.63
CA THR A 1176 1.02 -16.66 42.25
C THR A 1176 1.45 -17.81 41.34
N LEU A 1177 2.37 -18.67 41.78
CA LEU A 1177 2.83 -19.82 41.00
C LEU A 1177 1.69 -20.79 40.70
N ALA A 1178 0.87 -21.11 41.70
CA ALA A 1178 -0.29 -21.98 41.50
C ALA A 1178 -1.28 -21.44 40.46
N LEU A 1179 -1.52 -20.12 40.46
CA LEU A 1179 -2.36 -19.46 39.45
C LEU A 1179 -1.71 -19.47 38.07
N CYS A 1180 -0.41 -19.15 37.98
CA CYS A 1180 0.35 -19.21 36.73
C CYS A 1180 0.33 -20.61 36.11
N GLU A 1181 0.58 -21.67 36.90
CA GLU A 1181 0.58 -23.06 36.40
C GLU A 1181 -0.80 -23.55 35.96
N THR A 1182 -1.88 -22.92 36.43
CA THR A 1182 -3.25 -23.27 36.05
C THR A 1182 -3.72 -22.52 34.79
N HIS A 1183 -3.21 -21.31 34.53
CA HIS A 1183 -3.76 -20.39 33.53
C HIS A 1183 -2.80 -19.98 32.42
N LEU A 1184 -1.49 -20.10 32.66
CA LEU A 1184 -0.44 -19.83 31.69
C LEU A 1184 0.29 -21.14 31.37
N SER A 1185 1.01 -21.18 30.25
CA SER A 1185 1.91 -22.30 29.96
C SER A 1185 2.94 -22.49 31.11
N PRO A 1186 3.35 -23.74 31.43
CA PRO A 1186 4.47 -23.99 32.37
C PRO A 1186 5.77 -23.28 31.98
N ASP A 1187 5.93 -23.04 30.68
CA ASP A 1187 7.07 -22.36 30.04
C ASP A 1187 6.85 -20.85 29.88
N HIS A 1188 5.70 -20.32 30.30
CA HIS A 1188 5.44 -18.89 30.23
C HIS A 1188 6.48 -18.12 31.07
N PRO A 1189 7.07 -17.02 30.56
CA PRO A 1189 8.15 -16.29 31.25
C PRO A 1189 7.83 -15.92 32.71
N LEU A 1190 6.60 -15.47 32.96
CA LEU A 1190 6.11 -15.19 34.31
C LEU A 1190 6.07 -16.43 35.23
N THR A 1191 5.64 -17.59 34.74
CA THR A 1191 5.60 -18.84 35.52
C THR A 1191 7.01 -19.24 35.96
N VAL A 1192 7.96 -19.16 35.02
CA VAL A 1192 9.39 -19.43 35.28
C VAL A 1192 9.94 -18.42 36.30
N ALA A 1193 9.72 -17.12 36.11
CA ALA A 1193 10.21 -16.08 37.01
C ALA A 1193 9.68 -16.23 38.45
N VAL A 1194 8.39 -16.55 38.61
CA VAL A 1194 7.80 -16.78 39.94
C VAL A 1194 8.40 -18.03 40.58
N ARG A 1195 8.57 -19.12 39.80
CA ARG A 1195 9.20 -20.36 40.28
C ARG A 1195 10.64 -20.11 40.73
N ASP A 1196 11.41 -19.38 39.95
CA ASP A 1196 12.80 -19.04 40.27
C ASP A 1196 12.90 -18.18 41.53
N SER A 1197 11.96 -17.26 41.75
CA SER A 1197 11.93 -16.45 42.97
C SER A 1197 11.66 -17.25 44.25
N LEU A 1198 11.02 -18.41 44.13
CA LEU A 1198 10.77 -19.31 45.26
C LEU A 1198 12.00 -20.15 45.62
N ASP A 1199 12.92 -20.39 44.67
CA ASP A 1199 14.20 -21.07 44.94
C ASP A 1199 15.16 -20.14 45.72
N PRO A 1200 15.61 -20.51 46.93
CA PRO A 1200 16.53 -19.68 47.72
C PRO A 1200 17.83 -19.32 46.99
N ALA A 1201 18.37 -20.22 46.16
CA ALA A 1201 19.63 -19.99 45.44
C ALA A 1201 19.47 -18.94 44.34
N ASN A 1202 18.38 -19.06 43.55
CA ASN A 1202 18.07 -18.10 42.48
C ASN A 1202 17.58 -16.76 43.04
N ARG A 1203 16.85 -16.77 44.17
CA ARG A 1203 16.41 -15.56 44.87
C ARG A 1203 17.59 -14.70 45.35
N GLN A 1204 18.61 -15.33 45.92
CA GLN A 1204 19.79 -14.63 46.39
C GLN A 1204 20.55 -13.99 45.22
N VAL A 1205 20.66 -14.68 44.08
CA VAL A 1205 21.24 -14.14 42.84
C VAL A 1205 20.41 -12.98 42.28
N GLN A 1206 19.07 -13.09 42.26
CA GLN A 1206 18.19 -12.01 41.78
C GLN A 1206 18.27 -10.77 42.67
N LEU A 1207 18.25 -10.92 44.00
CA LEU A 1207 18.38 -9.80 44.94
C LEU A 1207 19.75 -9.11 44.83
N ILE A 1208 20.83 -9.88 44.62
CA ILE A 1208 22.18 -9.34 44.45
C ILE A 1208 22.35 -8.59 43.13
N ARG A 1209 21.83 -9.14 42.01
CA ARG A 1209 21.88 -8.49 40.69
C ARG A 1209 21.09 -7.18 40.64
N GLN A 1210 20.11 -7.01 41.53
CA GLN A 1210 19.21 -5.85 41.59
C GLN A 1210 19.66 -4.77 42.59
N LEU A 1211 20.77 -4.96 43.31
CA LEU A 1211 21.38 -3.89 44.11
C LEU A 1211 22.01 -2.85 43.17
N PRO A 1212 21.87 -1.53 43.46
CA PRO A 1212 22.56 -0.50 42.69
C PRO A 1212 24.06 -0.78 42.65
N ARG A 1213 24.74 -0.52 41.53
CA ARG A 1213 26.18 -0.81 41.35
C ARG A 1213 27.06 -0.29 42.50
N SER A 1214 26.63 0.78 43.18
CA SER A 1214 27.27 1.34 44.38
C SER A 1214 27.26 0.44 45.63
N ARG A 1215 26.41 -0.60 45.67
CA ARG A 1215 26.26 -1.57 46.77
C ARG A 1215 26.65 -3.01 46.40
N GLN A 1216 27.04 -3.27 45.15
CA GLN A 1216 27.59 -4.57 44.76
C GLN A 1216 29.05 -4.67 45.24
N VAL A 1217 29.28 -5.35 46.37
CA VAL A 1217 30.64 -5.64 46.83
C VAL A 1217 31.25 -6.70 45.91
N PRO A 1218 32.48 -6.52 45.38
CA PRO A 1218 33.12 -7.55 44.59
C PRO A 1218 33.46 -8.74 45.51
N PHE A 1219 32.84 -9.89 45.27
CA PHE A 1219 33.30 -11.14 45.87
C PHE A 1219 34.66 -11.48 45.24
N ALA A 1220 35.73 -11.30 46.00
CA ALA A 1220 37.02 -11.92 45.69
C ALA A 1220 36.88 -13.43 45.98
N GLU A 1221 37.24 -14.26 45.00
CA GLU A 1221 37.33 -15.71 45.16
C GLU A 1221 38.28 -16.06 46.32
N SER A 1222 37.80 -16.88 47.26
CA SER A 1222 38.60 -17.68 48.18
C SER A 1222 38.05 -19.10 48.22
#